data_AF-A0A520XE45-F1
#
_entry.id   AF-A0A520XE45-F1
#
_cell.length_a   1.000
_cell.length_b   1.000
_cell.length_c   1.000
_cell.angle_alpha   90.00
_cell.angle_beta   90.00
_cell.angle_gamma   90.00
#
_symmetry.space_group_name_H-M   'P 1'
#
loop_
_entity.id
_entity.type
_entity.pdbx_description
1 polymer ?
#
loop_
_entity_poly.entity_id
_entity_poly.type
_entity_poly.pdbx_seq_one_letter_code
_entity_poly.pdbx_strand_id
1 'polypeptide(L)'
;MSKSKIVRFGILLFVLGGLVVFKLTYEPPYDAQDEPYDVIYGEMAGNGRPNTERKPLEPAQVHGVGRDRWKAPPSAWLQNERALAETTLARSDIDLLILPLQGDKNAFDPIERALITRLVSQSVAASERFAVANPTAVMRYLGMNRTQYPSKEVNDLARLARAKRVLIMESEHDRQGHWYLSANLYDPSVNENTATKVWTKLEYSAERPPVFALAEILDEVAEFASGRGSRITARRARFDPAEFQFPVSVEKAREQSRMSSIHAAAHLQLLAMLHPAGEYNDARLQLLERSFVELAKASPTSAYHRYFKARALAYLGRRKAAVNMLTEPRNRHEAALLDALNGNLPALRDYVVDSGTTPLDFMVLKDMQFVESRYWDRLDRDYVEQFAIDNLPWAPIIYRSLMEYEGWGSPTTAYIKVGLEELAPVDGDSLEAYIDGQTVIGKYPDELDLLRQLWRHIDAIQTPEQLQSLREVENHTTVTAVDVAEIAKAIAVSDHIREIHEDLTRRGLPESALRTIAEFEPIFSGHPEVTLMMAEALRQQAQDVQGAEMQTLTRKYLEARLNGFSWSTNLSPRAIDVARRYSNALSRVSPTSIQGYSRTAFAGYSRRYFEWPRGEGWFHEVVPREIQSGALDECLDVTWTSFWCLGAKIEEEAKSGGEPQEIRDELLAEHSDRFIGNPRRAEFNVMFARKFGDGDVDLRVLQEQVDAGSPSWNIYEALGRIYKRRGDYVAAQQTWLSYPDFNTGDGRVSVGDSQNADFAASQFFWIGQHELALPLLYIAAESGTGSSGSMASAQRLALIAGDLELARGWAAERVRRYQSKHGARDLMELLHVTGESTRAWTLFEQMHVSWREPEIWSSALVGHRLESASTGSIAEWIAESTFLDDSDSGARRSGGAMDLAPRYLLLAGQMDRTPSPDFPALVSDAYSRPGSQRRPQNDPKFVAGNPDLEKAKAAYADTGFEHVYPRLAAAMSAFLNGDYERAHNAFLNAASYRDLGEYTSYYAISAAELGREEHVAAALGVRFSEYQERLRNERVGGEGLGEFFDDYLAFAVLAAFDGQHDEALRYLKLALNDRPFLGRRTIYPMYQLVDVADRLFEETGAQEYREFAFDLSRRHTVILPMHGWAYFVVAKYSEVHVERIKAAASGLHLDPLSERGSKLPRDVLDDARELLDRSGPPFLRRAETGLPQST
;
A
#
# COMPACT_ATOMS: atom_id res chain seq x y z
N MET A 1 37.03 19.57 -21.14
CA MET A 1 37.67 19.69 -19.80
C MET A 1 38.62 18.51 -19.57
N SER A 2 39.71 18.65 -18.78
CA SER A 2 40.58 17.51 -18.45
C SER A 2 39.94 16.66 -17.33
N LYS A 3 40.17 15.34 -17.31
CA LYS A 3 39.73 14.42 -16.23
C LYS A 3 40.01 14.96 -14.81
N SER A 4 41.07 15.76 -14.66
CA SER A 4 41.43 16.43 -13.40
C SER A 4 40.40 17.47 -12.92
N LYS A 5 39.68 18.18 -13.81
CA LYS A 5 38.64 19.15 -13.39
C LYS A 5 37.35 18.45 -12.98
N ILE A 6 36.98 17.37 -13.66
CA ILE A 6 35.79 16.57 -13.33
C ILE A 6 35.97 15.84 -11.99
N VAL A 7 37.15 15.26 -11.74
CA VAL A 7 37.46 14.66 -10.43
C VAL A 7 37.50 15.73 -9.33
N ARG A 8 38.05 16.93 -9.61
CA ARG A 8 38.03 18.03 -8.64
C ARG A 8 36.64 18.58 -8.38
N PHE A 9 35.76 18.63 -9.38
CA PHE A 9 34.38 19.11 -9.24
C PHE A 9 33.47 18.05 -8.61
N GLY A 10 33.71 16.76 -8.89
CA GLY A 10 33.08 15.63 -8.19
C GLY A 10 33.50 15.59 -6.72
N ILE A 11 34.78 15.79 -6.41
CA ILE A 11 35.25 15.96 -5.03
C ILE A 11 34.65 17.23 -4.41
N LEU A 12 34.54 18.34 -5.16
CA LEU A 12 33.93 19.58 -4.67
C LEU A 12 32.43 19.42 -4.40
N LEU A 13 31.68 18.67 -5.21
CA LEU A 13 30.27 18.35 -5.01
C LEU A 13 30.05 17.31 -3.91
N PHE A 14 30.98 16.36 -3.73
CA PHE A 14 30.95 15.44 -2.59
C PHE A 14 31.28 16.17 -1.28
N VAL A 15 32.20 17.15 -1.33
CA VAL A 15 32.59 17.99 -0.20
C VAL A 15 31.57 19.10 0.07
N LEU A 16 30.96 19.71 -0.93
CA LEU A 16 29.89 20.73 -0.80
C LEU A 16 28.55 20.10 -0.51
N GLY A 17 28.22 18.96 -1.12
CA GLY A 17 27.10 18.12 -0.70
C GLY A 17 27.29 17.68 0.75
N GLY A 18 28.48 17.25 1.13
CA GLY A 18 28.84 16.98 2.52
C GLY A 18 28.74 18.21 3.44
N LEU A 19 29.24 19.39 3.03
CA LEU A 19 29.29 20.61 3.86
C LEU A 19 27.99 21.42 3.93
N VAL A 20 27.19 21.44 2.87
CA VAL A 20 25.86 22.09 2.83
C VAL A 20 24.87 21.23 3.60
N VAL A 21 24.97 19.89 3.50
CA VAL A 21 24.24 18.98 4.39
C VAL A 21 24.71 19.15 5.84
N PHE A 22 26.01 19.26 6.12
CA PHE A 22 26.52 19.41 7.51
C PHE A 22 26.14 20.73 8.22
N LYS A 23 25.75 21.79 7.51
CA LYS A 23 25.52 23.12 8.11
C LYS A 23 24.06 23.59 8.11
N LEU A 24 23.16 22.94 7.36
CA LEU A 24 21.73 23.27 7.32
C LEU A 24 20.84 22.23 8.03
N THR A 25 21.39 21.11 8.49
CA THR A 25 20.65 20.15 9.33
C THR A 25 20.97 20.35 10.81
N TYR A 26 19.99 20.86 11.56
CA TYR A 26 19.78 20.45 12.95
C TYR A 26 19.70 18.91 12.93
N GLU A 27 20.66 18.19 13.53
CA GLU A 27 20.80 16.72 13.44
C GLU A 27 19.43 16.00 13.39
N PRO A 28 19.00 15.46 12.22
CA PRO A 28 18.14 14.30 12.23
C PRO A 28 19.07 13.09 12.36
N PRO A 29 18.82 12.17 13.29
CA PRO A 29 19.53 10.90 13.24
C PRO A 29 18.91 10.06 12.10
N TYR A 30 19.78 9.36 11.37
CA TYR A 30 19.54 8.20 10.50
C TYR A 30 19.39 8.40 8.98
N ASP A 31 20.37 7.80 8.30
CA ASP A 31 20.40 7.42 6.88
C ASP A 31 19.45 6.21 6.71
N ALA A 32 18.18 6.47 6.38
CA ALA A 32 17.16 5.47 6.14
C ALA A 32 17.05 5.23 4.63
N GLN A 33 17.88 4.32 4.14
CA GLN A 33 17.70 3.68 2.85
C GLN A 33 16.95 2.37 3.12
N ASP A 34 16.12 1.93 2.19
CA ASP A 34 15.47 0.60 2.15
C ASP A 34 14.00 0.46 2.65
N GLU A 35 13.05 0.39 1.70
CA GLU A 35 11.72 -0.27 1.82
C GLU A 35 11.25 -0.92 0.49
N PRO A 36 10.62 -2.09 0.51
CA PRO A 36 9.59 -2.50 -0.46
C PRO A 36 8.17 -2.24 0.08
N TYR A 37 7.21 -2.00 -0.83
CA TYR A 37 5.81 -1.65 -0.52
C TYR A 37 5.04 -2.79 0.19
N ASP A 38 4.51 -2.50 1.38
CA ASP A 38 3.63 -3.38 2.16
C ASP A 38 2.27 -3.63 1.48
N VAL A 39 1.98 -4.91 1.23
CA VAL A 39 0.62 -5.48 1.18
C VAL A 39 0.50 -6.44 2.36
N ILE A 40 0.61 -5.91 3.60
CA ILE A 40 0.14 -6.60 4.80
C ILE A 40 -1.29 -6.12 5.05
N TYR A 41 -2.24 -6.73 4.33
CA TYR A 41 -3.64 -6.65 4.71
C TYR A 41 -3.83 -7.44 5.99
N GLY A 42 -4.21 -6.74 7.06
CA GLY A 42 -4.55 -7.33 8.34
C GLY A 42 -4.41 -6.30 9.45
N GLU A 43 -3.19 -6.05 9.93
CA GLU A 43 -3.06 -5.52 11.29
C GLU A 43 -1.95 -4.49 11.53
N MET A 44 -1.05 -4.20 10.56
CA MET A 44 -0.02 -3.15 10.72
C MET A 44 -0.26 -1.86 9.91
N ALA A 45 -1.13 -1.88 8.88
CA ALA A 45 -1.71 -0.66 8.29
C ALA A 45 -2.78 0.00 9.19
N GLY A 46 -2.84 -0.39 10.46
CA GLY A 46 -3.49 0.34 11.52
C GLY A 46 -2.71 1.59 11.94
N ASN A 47 -2.35 2.47 11.00
CA ASN A 47 -2.61 3.89 11.24
C ASN A 47 -4.14 4.03 11.25
N GLY A 48 -4.75 3.48 12.29
CA GLY A 48 -6.15 3.66 12.65
C GLY A 48 -6.29 5.10 13.11
N ARG A 49 -6.16 6.05 12.19
CA ARG A 49 -6.93 7.28 12.35
C ARG A 49 -8.37 6.84 12.13
N PRO A 50 -9.21 6.89 13.17
CA PRO A 50 -10.58 6.45 13.04
C PRO A 50 -11.20 7.21 11.87
N ASN A 51 -11.86 6.47 10.98
CA ASN A 51 -12.83 7.04 10.06
C ASN A 51 -14.03 7.44 10.93
N THR A 52 -13.86 8.46 11.77
CA THR A 52 -14.91 9.04 12.60
C THR A 52 -16.01 9.47 11.64
N GLU A 53 -17.25 9.06 11.90
CA GLU A 53 -18.37 9.50 11.09
C GLU A 53 -18.58 11.00 11.31
N ARG A 54 -17.90 11.76 10.46
CA ARG A 54 -18.46 12.93 9.81
C ARG A 54 -19.89 12.57 9.42
N LYS A 55 -20.89 13.32 9.92
CA LYS A 55 -22.24 13.28 9.31
C LYS A 55 -22.00 13.34 7.79
N PRO A 56 -22.53 12.41 6.96
CA PRO A 56 -22.61 12.71 5.54
C PRO A 56 -23.31 14.05 5.49
N LEU A 57 -22.59 15.05 4.97
CA LEU A 57 -23.08 16.42 4.91
C LEU A 57 -24.51 16.31 4.41
N GLU A 58 -25.48 16.91 5.12
CA GLU A 58 -26.82 16.94 4.59
C GLU A 58 -26.70 17.47 3.15
N PRO A 59 -27.37 16.86 2.14
CA PRO A 59 -27.26 17.31 0.76
C PRO A 59 -27.44 18.83 0.65
N ALA A 60 -28.24 19.40 1.55
CA ALA A 60 -28.47 20.81 1.83
C ALA A 60 -27.20 21.68 2.03
N GLN A 61 -26.14 21.15 2.64
CA GLN A 61 -24.95 21.90 3.10
C GLN A 61 -23.73 21.78 2.17
N VAL A 62 -23.77 20.88 1.18
CA VAL A 62 -22.82 20.80 0.04
C VAL A 62 -23.35 21.53 -1.19
N HIS A 63 -24.48 22.23 -1.08
CA HIS A 63 -25.09 23.00 -2.17
C HIS A 63 -24.26 24.18 -2.70
N GLY A 64 -23.08 24.44 -2.14
CA GLY A 64 -22.11 25.36 -2.76
C GLY A 64 -21.48 24.84 -4.06
N VAL A 65 -21.46 23.51 -4.26
CA VAL A 65 -21.14 22.91 -5.56
C VAL A 65 -22.47 22.47 -6.18
N GLY A 66 -23.15 23.42 -6.82
CA GLY A 66 -24.46 23.19 -7.43
C GLY A 66 -24.46 22.02 -8.42
N ARG A 67 -25.66 21.53 -8.78
CA ARG A 67 -25.83 20.52 -9.85
C ARG A 67 -25.29 20.97 -11.21
N ASP A 68 -24.96 22.25 -11.35
CA ASP A 68 -24.25 22.80 -12.50
C ASP A 68 -22.84 22.22 -12.52
N ARG A 69 -22.51 21.52 -13.61
CA ARG A 69 -21.24 20.81 -13.84
C ARG A 69 -20.06 21.59 -13.25
N TRP A 70 -19.34 21.01 -12.27
CA TRP A 70 -18.07 21.57 -11.79
C TRP A 70 -17.22 21.97 -12.98
N LYS A 71 -16.94 23.26 -13.10
CA LYS A 71 -16.08 23.79 -14.15
C LYS A 71 -14.75 24.11 -13.49
N ALA A 72 -13.78 23.21 -13.65
CA ALA A 72 -12.44 23.44 -13.13
C ALA A 72 -11.93 24.80 -13.63
N PRO A 73 -11.27 25.59 -12.76
CA PRO A 73 -10.62 26.81 -13.19
C PRO A 73 -9.52 26.48 -14.21
N PRO A 74 -9.05 27.45 -14.99
CA PRO A 74 -7.91 27.22 -15.86
C PRO A 74 -6.69 26.76 -15.06
N SER A 75 -5.97 25.75 -15.56
CA SER A 75 -4.68 25.32 -15.01
C SER A 75 -3.58 26.20 -15.59
N ALA A 76 -2.79 26.86 -14.73
CA ALA A 76 -1.64 27.66 -15.17
C ALA A 76 -0.60 26.76 -15.89
N TRP A 77 -0.35 25.56 -15.37
CA TRP A 77 0.48 24.55 -16.03
C TRP A 77 0.03 24.23 -17.46
N LEU A 78 -1.25 23.89 -17.66
CA LEU A 78 -1.77 23.58 -18.99
C LEU A 78 -1.80 24.81 -19.92
N GLN A 79 -1.95 26.01 -19.36
CA GLN A 79 -1.82 27.25 -20.14
C GLN A 79 -0.38 27.48 -20.61
N ASN A 80 0.61 27.17 -19.78
CA ASN A 80 2.02 27.24 -20.17
C ASN A 80 2.34 26.22 -21.27
N GLU A 81 1.86 24.97 -21.15
CA GLU A 81 1.99 23.98 -22.22
C GLU A 81 1.34 24.43 -23.53
N ARG A 82 0.16 25.06 -23.44
CA ARG A 82 -0.51 25.66 -24.59
C ARG A 82 0.31 26.83 -25.17
N ALA A 83 0.90 27.68 -24.35
CA ALA A 83 1.71 28.82 -24.81
C ALA A 83 2.98 28.37 -25.55
N LEU A 84 3.63 27.28 -25.11
CA LEU A 84 4.75 26.67 -25.82
C LEU A 84 4.31 26.14 -27.19
N ALA A 85 3.15 25.48 -27.26
CA ALA A 85 2.56 25.03 -28.51
C ALA A 85 2.17 26.20 -29.43
N GLU A 86 1.63 27.29 -28.86
CA GLU A 86 1.31 28.50 -29.60
C GLU A 86 2.56 29.11 -30.23
N THR A 87 3.64 29.22 -29.46
CA THR A 87 4.94 29.71 -29.93
C THR A 87 5.51 28.82 -31.04
N THR A 88 5.39 27.51 -30.89
CA THR A 88 5.83 26.52 -31.89
C THR A 88 5.08 26.67 -33.22
N LEU A 89 3.77 26.91 -33.20
CA LEU A 89 2.93 26.94 -34.40
C LEU A 89 2.69 28.35 -34.98
N ALA A 90 2.96 29.41 -34.22
CA ALA A 90 2.63 30.79 -34.58
C ALA A 90 3.22 31.20 -35.94
N ARG A 91 2.37 31.76 -36.81
CA ARG A 91 2.75 32.34 -38.12
C ARG A 91 3.47 31.36 -39.06
N SER A 92 3.31 30.07 -38.83
CA SER A 92 3.73 29.02 -39.76
C SER A 92 2.81 29.05 -40.97
N ASP A 93 3.30 28.88 -42.19
CA ASP A 93 2.45 28.70 -43.38
C ASP A 93 2.23 27.20 -43.58
N ILE A 94 1.29 26.60 -42.82
CA ILE A 94 1.02 25.16 -42.84
C ILE A 94 0.03 24.81 -43.97
N ASP A 95 0.35 23.80 -44.78
CA ASP A 95 -0.56 23.32 -45.82
C ASP A 95 -1.69 22.45 -45.24
N LEU A 96 -1.38 21.64 -44.23
CA LEU A 96 -2.35 20.78 -43.56
C LEU A 96 -2.11 20.70 -42.04
N LEU A 97 -3.16 21.02 -41.30
CA LEU A 97 -3.27 20.76 -39.86
C LEU A 97 -3.99 19.43 -39.66
N ILE A 98 -3.38 18.45 -38.99
CA ILE A 98 -4.04 17.17 -38.70
C ILE A 98 -4.38 17.14 -37.21
N LEU A 99 -5.68 17.00 -36.90
CA LEU A 99 -6.13 16.88 -35.51
C LEU A 99 -5.82 15.49 -34.95
N PRO A 100 -5.63 15.37 -33.62
CA PRO A 100 -5.53 14.07 -32.98
C PRO A 100 -6.79 13.27 -33.26
N LEU A 101 -6.64 11.97 -33.52
CA LEU A 101 -7.74 11.05 -33.81
C LEU A 101 -8.82 11.18 -32.74
N GLN A 102 -10.05 11.45 -33.18
CA GLN A 102 -11.21 11.64 -32.31
C GLN A 102 -12.01 10.35 -32.19
N GLY A 103 -12.82 10.25 -31.13
CA GLY A 103 -13.77 9.15 -30.97
C GLY A 103 -14.73 9.38 -29.81
N ASP A 104 -15.87 8.70 -29.83
CA ASP A 104 -16.88 8.78 -28.78
C ASP A 104 -16.84 7.57 -27.83
N LYS A 105 -17.82 6.65 -27.91
CA LYS A 105 -17.99 5.57 -26.92
C LYS A 105 -16.98 4.42 -27.07
N ASN A 106 -16.65 4.03 -28.30
CA ASN A 106 -15.64 3.00 -28.63
C ASN A 106 -14.44 3.64 -29.32
N ALA A 107 -13.88 4.67 -28.69
CA ALA A 107 -12.63 5.28 -29.13
C ALA A 107 -11.46 4.46 -28.60
N PHE A 108 -10.40 4.34 -29.39
CA PHE A 108 -9.14 3.77 -28.90
C PHE A 108 -8.53 4.62 -27.77
N ASP A 109 -7.64 4.00 -27.00
CA ASP A 109 -6.86 4.69 -25.99
C ASP A 109 -6.04 5.88 -26.57
N PRO A 110 -5.61 6.83 -25.73
CA PRO A 110 -4.90 8.02 -26.20
C PRO A 110 -3.59 7.74 -26.95
N ILE A 111 -2.89 6.65 -26.60
CA ILE A 111 -1.62 6.28 -27.24
C ILE A 111 -1.88 5.86 -28.68
N GLU A 112 -2.88 5.00 -28.92
CA GLU A 112 -3.25 4.59 -30.28
C GLU A 112 -3.65 5.79 -31.15
N ARG A 113 -4.46 6.69 -30.57
CA ARG A 113 -4.93 7.91 -31.27
C ARG A 113 -3.77 8.83 -31.62
N ALA A 114 -2.82 9.03 -30.70
CA ALA A 114 -1.62 9.82 -30.94
C ALA A 114 -0.72 9.16 -32.00
N LEU A 115 -0.51 7.85 -31.93
CA LEU A 115 0.33 7.10 -32.86
C LEU A 115 -0.21 7.12 -34.29
N ILE A 116 -1.51 6.85 -34.47
CA ILE A 116 -2.21 6.96 -35.76
C ILE A 116 -2.06 8.37 -36.33
N THR A 117 -2.32 9.39 -35.51
CA THR A 117 -2.21 10.80 -35.92
C THR A 117 -0.79 11.11 -36.43
N ARG A 118 0.24 10.70 -35.69
CA ARG A 118 1.64 10.95 -36.08
C ARG A 118 2.03 10.20 -37.35
N LEU A 119 1.60 8.95 -37.50
CA LEU A 119 1.90 8.14 -38.67
C LEU A 119 1.26 8.74 -39.94
N VAL A 120 0.01 9.20 -39.85
CA VAL A 120 -0.66 9.93 -40.93
C VAL A 120 0.06 11.25 -41.22
N SER A 121 0.38 12.05 -40.21
CA SER A 121 1.12 13.31 -40.39
C SER A 121 2.44 13.11 -41.11
N GLN A 122 3.19 12.07 -40.73
CA GLN A 122 4.46 11.75 -41.35
C GLN A 122 4.30 11.24 -42.79
N SER A 123 3.26 10.44 -43.07
CA SER A 123 2.97 9.96 -44.42
C SER A 123 2.57 11.09 -45.36
N VAL A 124 1.73 12.02 -44.89
CA VAL A 124 1.34 13.21 -45.68
C VAL A 124 2.56 14.11 -45.94
N ALA A 125 3.40 14.35 -44.93
CA ALA A 125 4.59 15.18 -45.07
C ALA A 125 5.61 14.61 -46.07
N ALA A 126 5.64 13.29 -46.26
CA ALA A 126 6.51 12.64 -47.27
C ALA A 126 6.15 13.02 -48.72
N SER A 127 4.99 13.65 -48.97
CA SER A 127 4.65 14.20 -50.29
C SER A 127 5.45 15.48 -50.53
N GLU A 128 6.16 15.56 -51.67
CA GLU A 128 7.06 16.69 -51.93
C GLU A 128 6.36 18.06 -51.79
N ARG A 129 6.97 18.94 -50.97
CA ARG A 129 6.56 20.34 -50.74
C ARG A 129 5.20 20.49 -50.05
N PHE A 130 4.92 19.68 -49.04
CA PHE A 130 3.66 19.74 -48.28
C PHE A 130 3.93 19.93 -46.78
N ALA A 131 3.74 21.14 -46.26
CA ALA A 131 4.02 21.48 -44.87
C ALA A 131 2.91 20.98 -43.93
N VAL A 132 3.24 20.03 -43.06
CA VAL A 132 2.32 19.45 -42.07
C VAL A 132 2.72 19.87 -40.66
N ALA A 133 1.78 20.38 -39.88
CA ALA A 133 2.04 20.83 -38.51
C ALA A 133 2.56 19.70 -37.62
N ASN A 134 3.42 20.04 -36.65
CA ASN A 134 3.93 19.11 -35.66
C ASN A 134 2.79 18.59 -34.77
N PRO A 135 2.47 17.29 -34.81
CA PRO A 135 1.35 16.72 -34.08
C PRO A 135 1.48 16.88 -32.55
N THR A 136 2.70 16.98 -32.03
CA THR A 136 2.96 17.22 -30.59
C THR A 136 2.45 18.60 -30.16
N ALA A 137 2.77 19.63 -30.94
CA ALA A 137 2.32 20.99 -30.66
C ALA A 137 0.79 21.10 -30.81
N VAL A 138 0.22 20.43 -31.81
CA VAL A 138 -1.24 20.36 -31.98
C VAL A 138 -1.93 19.73 -30.76
N MET A 139 -1.42 18.60 -30.26
CA MET A 139 -1.96 17.93 -29.06
C MET A 139 -1.82 18.80 -27.81
N ARG A 140 -0.66 19.43 -27.60
CA ARG A 140 -0.46 20.35 -26.46
C ARG A 140 -1.40 21.56 -26.52
N TYR A 141 -1.62 22.14 -27.69
CA TYR A 141 -2.55 23.27 -27.87
C TYR A 141 -4.00 22.91 -27.54
N LEU A 142 -4.48 21.79 -28.09
CA LEU A 142 -5.88 21.37 -27.96
C LEU A 142 -6.17 20.67 -26.62
N GLY A 143 -5.13 20.38 -25.84
CA GLY A 143 -5.19 19.55 -24.64
C GLY A 143 -4.93 18.09 -24.97
N MET A 144 -3.89 17.53 -24.36
CA MET A 144 -3.52 16.13 -24.51
C MET A 144 -4.66 15.22 -24.05
N ASN A 145 -4.77 14.04 -24.67
CA ASN A 145 -5.71 12.97 -24.30
C ASN A 145 -7.22 13.26 -24.45
N ARG A 146 -7.65 14.47 -24.83
CA ARG A 146 -9.06 14.74 -25.18
C ARG A 146 -9.54 13.85 -26.32
N THR A 147 -10.79 13.40 -26.27
CA THR A 147 -11.38 12.53 -27.30
C THR A 147 -12.13 13.30 -28.39
N GLN A 148 -12.49 14.56 -28.11
CA GLN A 148 -13.18 15.46 -29.03
C GLN A 148 -12.69 16.89 -28.85
N TYR A 149 -12.74 17.68 -29.93
CA TYR A 149 -12.24 19.05 -29.95
C TYR A 149 -13.31 20.05 -30.39
N PRO A 150 -13.60 21.11 -29.61
CA PRO A 150 -14.56 22.13 -30.01
C PRO A 150 -14.13 22.84 -31.30
N SER A 151 -15.06 23.03 -32.25
CA SER A 151 -14.78 23.66 -33.55
C SER A 151 -14.14 25.05 -33.41
N LYS A 152 -14.48 25.80 -32.36
CA LYS A 152 -13.84 27.10 -32.08
C LYS A 152 -12.33 26.96 -31.83
N GLU A 153 -11.91 26.00 -31.00
CA GLU A 153 -10.49 25.79 -30.68
C GLU A 153 -9.73 25.29 -31.92
N VAL A 154 -10.36 24.44 -32.74
CA VAL A 154 -9.83 23.99 -34.03
C VAL A 154 -9.61 25.17 -34.99
N ASN A 155 -10.59 26.07 -35.09
CA ASN A 155 -10.50 27.24 -35.98
C ASN A 155 -9.46 28.26 -35.50
N ASP A 156 -9.34 28.46 -34.18
CA ASP A 156 -8.33 29.33 -33.60
C ASP A 156 -6.92 28.77 -33.84
N LEU A 157 -6.73 27.45 -33.71
CA LEU A 157 -5.48 26.77 -34.05
C LEU A 157 -5.14 26.87 -35.55
N ALA A 158 -6.12 26.61 -36.41
CA ALA A 158 -5.94 26.71 -37.86
C ALA A 158 -5.53 28.14 -38.27
N ARG A 159 -6.13 29.17 -37.66
CA ARG A 159 -5.75 30.57 -37.90
C ARG A 159 -4.34 30.87 -37.39
N LEU A 160 -4.00 30.39 -36.20
CA LEU A 160 -2.67 30.57 -35.60
C LEU A 160 -1.56 30.00 -36.47
N ALA A 161 -1.77 28.79 -36.99
CA ALA A 161 -0.86 28.06 -37.86
C ALA A 161 -1.04 28.36 -39.35
N ARG A 162 -1.87 29.36 -39.72
CA ARG A 162 -2.27 29.72 -41.09
C ARG A 162 -2.54 28.49 -41.99
N ALA A 163 -3.20 27.49 -41.41
CA ALA A 163 -3.45 26.21 -42.04
C ALA A 163 -4.41 26.40 -43.23
N LYS A 164 -4.01 25.92 -44.42
CA LYS A 164 -4.89 25.96 -45.60
C LYS A 164 -6.04 24.95 -45.49
N ARG A 165 -5.79 23.81 -44.86
CA ARG A 165 -6.77 22.73 -44.64
C ARG A 165 -6.57 22.12 -43.25
N VAL A 166 -7.64 21.53 -42.72
CA VAL A 166 -7.61 20.72 -41.50
C VAL A 166 -8.11 19.32 -41.82
N LEU A 167 -7.37 18.28 -41.43
CA LEU A 167 -7.80 16.90 -41.46
C LEU A 167 -8.37 16.52 -40.09
N ILE A 168 -9.66 16.17 -40.07
CA ILE A 168 -10.37 15.69 -38.90
C ILE A 168 -10.61 14.19 -39.10
N MET A 169 -9.99 13.37 -38.26
CA MET A 169 -10.19 11.92 -38.28
C MET A 169 -11.00 11.47 -37.07
N GLU A 170 -11.92 10.53 -37.28
CA GLU A 170 -12.69 9.90 -36.22
C GLU A 170 -12.61 8.37 -36.36
N SER A 171 -12.50 7.67 -35.23
CA SER A 171 -12.46 6.21 -35.19
C SER A 171 -13.52 5.64 -34.27
N GLU A 172 -14.08 4.50 -34.66
CA GLU A 172 -14.94 3.66 -33.83
C GLU A 172 -14.59 2.18 -34.06
N HIS A 173 -14.56 1.36 -33.00
CA HIS A 173 -14.39 -0.10 -33.10
C HIS A 173 -15.61 -0.86 -32.58
N ASP A 174 -15.85 -2.05 -33.14
CA ASP A 174 -17.01 -2.90 -32.82
C ASP A 174 -16.76 -3.91 -31.68
N ARG A 175 -15.50 -3.99 -31.21
CA ARG A 175 -15.00 -4.96 -30.21
C ARG A 175 -15.02 -6.43 -30.67
N GLN A 176 -15.27 -6.66 -31.94
CA GLN A 176 -15.21 -7.97 -32.59
C GLN A 176 -13.99 -8.05 -33.52
N GLY A 177 -12.96 -7.26 -33.22
CA GLY A 177 -11.75 -7.18 -34.02
C GLY A 177 -11.86 -6.30 -35.26
N HIS A 178 -12.89 -5.45 -35.40
CA HIS A 178 -12.98 -4.50 -36.51
C HIS A 178 -13.15 -3.06 -36.06
N TRP A 179 -12.63 -2.13 -36.87
CA TRP A 179 -12.82 -0.70 -36.68
C TRP A 179 -13.05 0.05 -37.99
N TYR A 180 -13.51 1.28 -37.83
CA TYR A 180 -13.90 2.21 -38.88
C TYR A 180 -13.11 3.50 -38.70
N LEU A 181 -12.61 4.04 -39.79
CA LEU A 181 -11.96 5.35 -39.84
C LEU A 181 -12.78 6.26 -40.75
N SER A 182 -13.23 7.40 -40.23
CA SER A 182 -13.74 8.49 -41.06
C SER A 182 -12.71 9.62 -41.09
N ALA A 183 -12.54 10.25 -42.24
CA ALA A 183 -11.72 11.44 -42.37
C ALA A 183 -12.46 12.53 -43.13
N ASN A 184 -12.43 13.75 -42.58
CA ASN A 184 -13.03 14.95 -43.14
C ASN A 184 -11.94 15.99 -43.41
N LEU A 185 -11.92 16.54 -44.61
CA LEU A 185 -11.11 17.70 -44.96
C LEU A 185 -11.94 18.98 -44.79
N TYR A 186 -11.53 19.80 -43.85
CA TYR A 186 -12.18 21.06 -43.50
C TYR A 186 -11.35 22.25 -43.99
N ASP A 187 -12.00 23.22 -44.64
CA ASP A 187 -11.39 24.49 -45.04
C ASP A 187 -11.74 25.59 -44.02
N PRO A 188 -10.76 26.05 -43.22
CA PRO A 188 -11.00 27.04 -42.17
C PRO A 188 -11.34 28.44 -42.71
N SER A 189 -11.07 28.73 -44.00
CA SER A 189 -11.33 30.03 -44.61
C SER A 189 -12.81 30.24 -44.96
N VAL A 190 -13.51 29.17 -45.33
CA VAL A 190 -14.95 29.15 -45.63
C VAL A 190 -15.79 28.46 -44.57
N ASN A 191 -15.14 27.81 -43.59
CA ASN A 191 -15.78 27.07 -42.50
C ASN A 191 -16.69 25.92 -42.98
N GLU A 192 -16.24 25.17 -43.99
CA GLU A 192 -16.98 24.07 -44.61
C GLU A 192 -16.12 22.80 -44.77
N ASN A 193 -16.77 21.64 -44.73
CA ASN A 193 -16.15 20.37 -45.10
C ASN A 193 -16.10 20.25 -46.63
N THR A 194 -14.89 20.08 -47.17
CA THR A 194 -14.62 20.00 -48.61
C THR A 194 -14.62 18.57 -49.14
N ALA A 195 -14.30 17.58 -48.30
CA ALA A 195 -14.34 16.17 -48.66
C ALA A 195 -14.48 15.27 -47.42
N THR A 196 -15.11 14.12 -47.59
CA THR A 196 -15.24 13.07 -46.56
C THR A 196 -14.91 11.71 -47.19
N LYS A 197 -14.14 10.87 -46.50
CA LYS A 197 -13.89 9.47 -46.87
C LYS A 197 -14.03 8.58 -45.63
N VAL A 198 -14.55 7.38 -45.83
CA VAL A 198 -14.72 6.38 -44.78
C VAL A 198 -14.07 5.08 -45.20
N TRP A 199 -13.25 4.51 -44.32
CA TRP A 199 -12.69 3.16 -44.42
C TRP A 199 -13.38 2.28 -43.40
N THR A 200 -13.90 1.15 -43.84
CA THR A 200 -14.73 0.26 -43.02
C THR A 200 -14.10 -1.11 -42.90
N LYS A 201 -14.33 -1.80 -41.78
CA LYS A 201 -13.89 -3.18 -41.53
C LYS A 201 -12.37 -3.35 -41.52
N LEU A 202 -11.66 -2.42 -40.88
CA LEU A 202 -10.23 -2.57 -40.64
C LEU A 202 -10.03 -3.58 -39.50
N GLU A 203 -9.35 -4.68 -39.77
CA GLU A 203 -9.13 -5.76 -38.80
C GLU A 203 -8.03 -5.40 -37.79
N TYR A 204 -8.27 -5.68 -36.52
CA TYR A 204 -7.29 -5.51 -35.44
C TYR A 204 -7.42 -6.63 -34.39
N SER A 205 -6.31 -6.92 -33.73
CA SER A 205 -6.24 -7.82 -32.56
C SER A 205 -5.16 -7.34 -31.59
N ALA A 206 -4.99 -8.02 -30.46
CA ALA A 206 -3.91 -7.71 -29.52
C ALA A 206 -2.50 -7.95 -30.12
N GLU A 207 -2.35 -8.95 -31.01
CA GLU A 207 -1.12 -9.21 -31.77
C GLU A 207 -0.92 -8.22 -32.92
N ARG A 208 -2.02 -7.59 -33.37
CA ARG A 208 -2.07 -6.70 -34.52
C ARG A 208 -2.86 -5.43 -34.19
N PRO A 209 -2.26 -4.47 -33.47
CA PRO A 209 -2.96 -3.28 -33.00
C PRO A 209 -3.45 -2.41 -34.18
N PRO A 210 -4.42 -1.50 -33.94
CA PRO A 210 -5.05 -0.69 -35.00
C PRO A 210 -4.05 0.05 -35.91
N VAL A 211 -2.92 0.51 -35.40
CA VAL A 211 -1.84 1.17 -36.16
C VAL A 211 -1.28 0.27 -37.27
N PHE A 212 -1.28 -1.06 -37.10
CA PHE A 212 -0.88 -1.99 -38.15
C PHE A 212 -1.96 -2.13 -39.22
N ALA A 213 -3.24 -2.09 -38.84
CA ALA A 213 -4.34 -2.06 -39.80
C ALA A 213 -4.33 -0.75 -40.62
N LEU A 214 -4.08 0.38 -39.94
CA LEU A 214 -3.91 1.67 -40.60
C LEU A 214 -2.77 1.66 -41.62
N ALA A 215 -1.65 0.99 -41.32
CA ALA A 215 -0.50 0.93 -42.22
C ALA A 215 -0.86 0.37 -43.61
N GLU A 216 -1.89 -0.45 -43.75
CA GLU A 216 -2.36 -0.99 -45.04
C GLU A 216 -3.11 0.04 -45.89
N ILE A 217 -3.80 0.98 -45.24
CA ILE A 217 -4.56 2.06 -45.90
C ILE A 217 -3.85 3.43 -45.80
N LEU A 218 -2.66 3.47 -45.22
CA LEU A 218 -1.96 4.72 -44.90
C LEU A 218 -1.69 5.58 -46.13
N ASP A 219 -1.29 4.96 -47.24
CA ASP A 219 -1.04 5.65 -48.51
C ASP A 219 -2.35 6.28 -49.05
N GLU A 220 -3.49 5.58 -48.92
CA GLU A 220 -4.81 6.12 -49.31
C GLU A 220 -5.28 7.27 -48.42
N VAL A 221 -5.04 7.18 -47.10
CA VAL A 221 -5.37 8.24 -46.15
C VAL A 221 -4.52 9.47 -46.44
N ALA A 222 -3.22 9.28 -46.72
CA ALA A 222 -2.30 10.35 -47.07
C ALA A 222 -2.64 10.99 -48.43
N GLU A 223 -3.05 10.20 -49.41
CA GLU A 223 -3.53 10.69 -50.71
C GLU A 223 -4.82 11.50 -50.55
N PHE A 224 -5.79 11.00 -49.77
CA PHE A 224 -7.00 11.75 -49.46
C PHE A 224 -6.68 13.09 -48.80
N ALA A 225 -5.78 13.10 -47.81
CA ALA A 225 -5.46 14.28 -47.03
C ALA A 225 -4.68 15.35 -47.83
N SER A 226 -3.70 14.93 -48.63
CA SER A 226 -2.84 15.86 -49.38
C SER A 226 -3.41 16.21 -50.77
N GLY A 227 -4.22 15.32 -51.35
CA GLY A 227 -4.62 15.35 -52.76
C GLY A 227 -3.52 14.85 -53.71
N ARG A 228 -2.46 14.22 -53.18
CA ARG A 228 -1.32 13.68 -53.95
C ARG A 228 -0.95 12.30 -53.40
N GLY A 229 -0.61 11.38 -54.29
CA GLY A 229 -0.02 10.11 -53.86
C GLY A 229 1.23 10.36 -53.01
N SER A 230 1.24 9.83 -51.80
CA SER A 230 2.39 9.87 -50.89
C SER A 230 2.67 8.47 -50.39
N ARG A 231 3.95 8.11 -50.29
CA ARG A 231 4.35 6.80 -49.77
C ARG A 231 5.62 6.93 -48.95
N ILE A 232 5.56 6.46 -47.71
CA ILE A 232 6.77 6.30 -46.89
C ILE A 232 7.64 5.22 -47.53
N THR A 233 8.78 5.63 -48.10
CA THR A 233 9.71 4.68 -48.72
C THR A 233 10.64 4.12 -47.66
N ALA A 234 10.41 2.86 -47.28
CA ALA A 234 11.27 2.16 -46.33
C ALA A 234 12.67 1.92 -46.91
N ARG A 235 13.72 2.39 -46.24
CA ARG A 235 15.13 2.21 -46.66
C ARG A 235 15.85 1.24 -45.75
N ARG A 236 16.66 0.35 -46.32
CA ARG A 236 17.53 -0.53 -45.53
C ARG A 236 18.63 0.31 -44.89
N ALA A 237 18.78 0.18 -43.58
CA ALA A 237 19.83 0.84 -42.81
C ALA A 237 20.73 -0.21 -42.14
N ARG A 238 22.02 0.14 -42.00
CA ARG A 238 22.93 -0.57 -41.09
C ARG A 238 22.78 0.06 -39.71
N PHE A 239 22.82 -0.78 -38.67
CA PHE A 239 22.93 -0.35 -37.28
C PHE A 239 23.96 -1.26 -36.63
N ASP A 240 24.96 -0.67 -35.99
CA ASP A 240 26.04 -1.39 -35.32
C ASP A 240 25.99 -1.06 -33.82
N PRO A 241 25.67 -2.03 -32.95
CA PRO A 241 25.60 -1.81 -31.49
C PRO A 241 26.87 -1.20 -30.92
N ALA A 242 28.04 -1.53 -31.46
CA ALA A 242 29.31 -1.00 -30.97
C ALA A 242 29.49 0.50 -31.26
N GLU A 243 28.84 1.03 -32.30
CA GLU A 243 28.88 2.44 -32.68
C GLU A 243 27.84 3.29 -31.93
N PHE A 244 26.84 2.66 -31.31
CA PHE A 244 25.80 3.36 -30.55
C PHE A 244 26.24 3.56 -29.10
N GLN A 245 27.01 4.63 -28.88
CA GLN A 245 27.51 5.07 -27.57
C GLN A 245 26.70 6.24 -27.03
N PHE A 246 26.77 6.49 -25.72
CA PHE A 246 26.15 7.68 -25.14
C PHE A 246 26.74 8.94 -25.78
N PRO A 247 25.92 9.84 -26.33
CA PRO A 247 26.40 11.01 -27.04
C PRO A 247 26.99 12.02 -26.05
N VAL A 248 28.14 12.62 -26.37
CA VAL A 248 28.79 13.59 -25.47
C VAL A 248 28.06 14.95 -25.37
N SER A 249 27.10 15.23 -26.26
CA SER A 249 26.22 16.40 -26.22
C SER A 249 24.93 16.15 -27.00
N VAL A 250 23.94 17.03 -26.87
CA VAL A 250 22.68 16.92 -27.64
C VAL A 250 22.89 17.12 -29.14
N GLU A 251 23.79 18.00 -29.55
CA GLU A 251 24.15 18.19 -30.96
C GLU A 251 24.70 16.88 -31.53
N LYS A 252 25.52 16.17 -30.76
CA LYS A 252 26.05 14.88 -31.20
C LYS A 252 24.97 13.83 -31.33
N ALA A 253 24.03 13.77 -30.38
CA ALA A 253 22.86 12.90 -30.46
C ALA A 253 22.00 13.22 -31.71
N ARG A 254 21.85 14.51 -32.04
CA ARG A 254 21.14 14.99 -33.22
C ARG A 254 21.86 14.63 -34.52
N GLU A 255 23.19 14.75 -34.58
CA GLU A 255 23.99 14.30 -35.73
C GLU A 255 23.86 12.80 -35.96
N GLN A 256 24.00 12.00 -34.90
CA GLN A 256 23.94 10.54 -34.98
C GLN A 256 22.54 10.05 -35.34
N SER A 257 21.48 10.67 -34.80
CA SER A 257 20.09 10.34 -35.17
C SER A 257 19.78 10.62 -36.64
N ARG A 258 20.49 11.55 -37.30
CA ARG A 258 20.33 11.82 -38.74
C ARG A 258 20.99 10.80 -39.66
N MET A 259 21.82 9.89 -39.14
CA MET A 259 22.50 8.87 -39.95
C MET A 259 21.50 7.93 -40.65
N SER A 260 20.41 7.59 -39.99
CA SER A 260 19.30 6.79 -40.53
C SER A 260 18.10 6.81 -39.59
N SER A 261 16.92 6.42 -40.07
CA SER A 261 15.74 6.32 -39.20
C SER A 261 15.86 5.30 -38.05
N ILE A 262 16.70 4.27 -38.16
CA ILE A 262 16.97 3.36 -37.02
C ILE A 262 17.79 4.05 -35.94
N HIS A 263 18.79 4.84 -36.34
CA HIS A 263 19.57 5.63 -35.38
C HIS A 263 18.70 6.70 -34.72
N ALA A 264 17.79 7.34 -35.46
CA ALA A 264 16.79 8.24 -34.88
C ALA A 264 15.91 7.52 -33.85
N ALA A 265 15.35 6.37 -34.22
CA ALA A 265 14.53 5.56 -33.33
C ALA A 265 15.28 5.13 -32.06
N ALA A 266 16.54 4.73 -32.18
CA ALA A 266 17.39 4.32 -31.07
C ALA A 266 17.63 5.46 -30.07
N HIS A 267 18.00 6.66 -30.54
CA HIS A 267 18.25 7.82 -29.67
C HIS A 267 16.95 8.32 -29.02
N LEU A 268 15.83 8.30 -29.74
CA LEU A 268 14.52 8.67 -29.17
C LEU A 268 14.12 7.70 -28.05
N GLN A 269 14.36 6.40 -28.21
CA GLN A 269 14.12 5.41 -27.15
C GLN A 269 15.08 5.59 -25.97
N LEU A 270 16.34 5.97 -26.22
CA LEU A 270 17.30 6.24 -25.15
C LEU A 270 16.80 7.38 -24.28
N LEU A 271 16.42 8.50 -24.90
CA LEU A 271 15.83 9.64 -24.19
C LEU A 271 14.54 9.25 -23.46
N ALA A 272 13.68 8.44 -24.08
CA ALA A 272 12.47 7.95 -23.43
C ALA A 272 12.77 7.09 -22.18
N MET A 273 13.86 6.34 -22.18
CA MET A 273 14.28 5.54 -21.02
C MET A 273 14.94 6.38 -19.92
N LEU A 274 15.47 7.56 -20.24
CA LEU A 274 16.03 8.49 -19.25
C LEU A 274 14.94 9.28 -18.52
N HIS A 275 13.74 9.42 -19.10
CA HIS A 275 12.58 10.00 -18.42
C HIS A 275 12.15 9.17 -17.21
N PRO A 276 11.66 9.81 -16.13
CA PRO A 276 11.09 9.10 -15.00
C PRO A 276 9.88 8.27 -15.43
N ALA A 277 9.73 7.09 -14.84
CA ALA A 277 8.65 6.13 -15.08
C ALA A 277 7.34 6.46 -14.35
N GLY A 278 7.33 7.55 -13.58
CA GLY A 278 6.12 8.12 -12.98
C GLY A 278 4.95 8.24 -13.95
N GLU A 279 3.74 8.15 -13.41
CA GLU A 279 2.50 7.85 -14.13
C GLU A 279 2.04 8.93 -15.12
N TYR A 280 2.63 10.14 -15.08
CA TYR A 280 2.27 11.27 -15.94
C TYR A 280 3.48 11.84 -16.70
N ASN A 281 3.99 11.07 -17.66
CA ASN A 281 5.07 11.53 -18.53
C ASN A 281 4.72 11.42 -20.02
N ASP A 282 3.83 12.30 -20.47
CA ASP A 282 3.44 12.37 -21.89
C ASP A 282 4.67 12.58 -22.80
N ALA A 283 5.69 13.31 -22.35
CA ALA A 283 6.92 13.50 -23.11
C ALA A 283 7.65 12.17 -23.40
N ARG A 284 7.72 11.27 -22.40
CA ARG A 284 8.27 9.91 -22.59
C ARG A 284 7.50 9.12 -23.65
N LEU A 285 6.17 9.12 -23.58
CA LEU A 285 5.32 8.41 -24.55
C LEU A 285 5.49 9.01 -25.96
N GLN A 286 5.55 10.34 -26.08
CA GLN A 286 5.76 11.03 -27.34
C GLN A 286 7.10 10.66 -28.01
N LEU A 287 8.16 10.46 -27.23
CA LEU A 287 9.46 9.98 -27.74
C LEU A 287 9.36 8.55 -28.31
N LEU A 288 8.64 7.67 -27.62
CA LEU A 288 8.38 6.30 -28.09
C LEU A 288 7.50 6.27 -29.35
N GLU A 289 6.46 7.12 -29.40
CA GLU A 289 5.62 7.28 -30.58
C GLU A 289 6.42 7.79 -31.79
N ARG A 290 7.29 8.80 -31.60
CA ARG A 290 8.19 9.30 -32.65
C ARG A 290 9.15 8.22 -33.12
N SER A 291 9.71 7.45 -32.18
CA SER A 291 10.59 6.32 -32.50
C SER A 291 9.88 5.28 -33.38
N PHE A 292 8.65 4.93 -33.03
CA PHE A 292 7.82 4.00 -33.82
C PHE A 292 7.58 4.52 -35.24
N VAL A 293 7.25 5.80 -35.39
CA VAL A 293 7.02 6.43 -36.69
C VAL A 293 8.31 6.47 -37.53
N GLU A 294 9.47 6.72 -36.92
CA GLU A 294 10.76 6.62 -37.62
C GLU A 294 11.04 5.19 -38.11
N LEU A 295 10.69 4.18 -37.32
CA LEU A 295 10.87 2.78 -37.73
C LEU A 295 10.00 2.38 -38.93
N ALA A 296 8.93 3.14 -39.25
CA ALA A 296 8.17 2.95 -40.49
C ALA A 296 8.96 3.36 -41.75
N LYS A 297 9.95 4.25 -41.61
CA LYS A 297 10.87 4.66 -42.70
C LYS A 297 12.05 3.70 -42.88
N ALA A 298 12.26 2.77 -41.95
CA ALA A 298 13.31 1.77 -42.02
C ALA A 298 12.78 0.43 -42.57
N SER A 299 13.57 -0.23 -43.43
CA SER A 299 13.22 -1.56 -43.95
C SER A 299 13.16 -2.58 -42.79
N PRO A 300 12.16 -3.47 -42.74
CA PRO A 300 12.10 -4.57 -41.78
C PRO A 300 13.31 -5.53 -41.82
N THR A 301 14.10 -5.49 -42.90
CA THR A 301 15.34 -6.28 -43.07
C THR A 301 16.59 -5.60 -42.50
N SER A 302 16.44 -4.40 -41.95
CA SER A 302 17.54 -3.65 -41.34
C SER A 302 17.90 -4.26 -39.98
N ALA A 303 19.18 -4.18 -39.61
CA ALA A 303 19.64 -4.65 -38.31
C ALA A 303 18.90 -3.89 -37.18
N TYR A 304 18.51 -4.61 -36.11
CA TYR A 304 17.81 -4.06 -34.93
C TYR A 304 16.44 -3.41 -35.17
N HIS A 305 15.88 -3.45 -36.38
CA HIS A 305 14.52 -2.94 -36.65
C HIS A 305 13.46 -3.60 -35.77
N ARG A 306 13.50 -4.95 -35.69
CA ARG A 306 12.58 -5.74 -34.85
C ARG A 306 12.69 -5.35 -33.38
N TYR A 307 13.90 -5.33 -32.83
CA TYR A 307 14.17 -4.92 -31.45
C TYR A 307 13.53 -3.57 -31.10
N PHE A 308 13.89 -2.50 -31.81
CA PHE A 308 13.39 -1.17 -31.49
C PHE A 308 11.87 -1.06 -31.72
N LYS A 309 11.31 -1.73 -32.73
CA LYS A 309 9.86 -1.70 -32.98
C LYS A 309 9.10 -2.46 -31.89
N ALA A 310 9.58 -3.63 -31.47
CA ALA A 310 9.00 -4.38 -30.36
C ALA A 310 9.09 -3.60 -29.05
N ARG A 311 10.23 -2.96 -28.77
CA ARG A 311 10.40 -2.13 -27.56
C ARG A 311 9.44 -0.94 -27.53
N ALA A 312 9.28 -0.23 -28.65
CA ALA A 312 8.31 0.85 -28.76
C ALA A 312 6.88 0.34 -28.51
N LEU A 313 6.49 -0.76 -29.15
CA LEU A 313 5.17 -1.39 -28.93
C LEU A 313 4.96 -1.77 -27.46
N ALA A 314 5.94 -2.41 -26.84
CA ALA A 314 5.90 -2.82 -25.45
C ALA A 314 5.61 -1.63 -24.52
N TYR A 315 6.41 -0.56 -24.60
CA TYR A 315 6.24 0.61 -23.73
C TYR A 315 5.03 1.50 -24.08
N LEU A 316 4.46 1.34 -25.28
CA LEU A 316 3.19 1.92 -25.71
C LEU A 316 1.98 1.00 -25.41
N GLY A 317 2.18 -0.10 -24.68
CA GLY A 317 1.08 -0.95 -24.22
C GLY A 317 0.61 -2.03 -25.17
N ARG A 318 1.41 -2.38 -26.17
CA ARG A 318 1.12 -3.41 -27.16
C ARG A 318 2.03 -4.61 -26.92
N ARG A 319 2.06 -5.11 -25.68
CA ARG A 319 2.93 -6.21 -25.26
C ARG A 319 2.77 -7.43 -26.16
N LYS A 320 1.55 -7.90 -26.41
CA LYS A 320 1.30 -9.09 -27.24
C LYS A 320 1.84 -8.94 -28.66
N ALA A 321 1.66 -7.77 -29.28
CA ALA A 321 2.27 -7.46 -30.57
C ALA A 321 3.81 -7.45 -30.50
N ALA A 322 4.40 -6.92 -29.42
CA ALA A 322 5.84 -6.95 -29.20
C ALA A 322 6.38 -8.38 -29.02
N VAL A 323 5.73 -9.22 -28.21
CA VAL A 323 6.07 -10.63 -28.00
C VAL A 323 5.98 -11.42 -29.30
N ASN A 324 4.88 -11.29 -30.05
CA ASN A 324 4.71 -11.92 -31.36
C ASN A 324 5.80 -11.50 -32.36
N MET A 325 6.30 -10.26 -32.24
CA MET A 325 7.44 -9.80 -33.03
C MET A 325 8.77 -10.42 -32.60
N LEU A 326 8.90 -10.93 -31.38
CA LEU A 326 10.13 -11.41 -30.75
C LEU A 326 10.19 -12.94 -30.52
N THR A 327 9.15 -13.70 -30.88
CA THR A 327 9.05 -15.17 -30.66
C THR A 327 10.32 -15.94 -31.03
N GLU A 328 11.05 -15.49 -32.06
CA GLU A 328 12.39 -15.96 -32.39
C GLU A 328 13.38 -14.78 -32.28
N PRO A 329 14.03 -14.58 -31.11
CA PRO A 329 14.97 -13.47 -30.93
C PRO A 329 16.22 -13.69 -31.77
N ARG A 330 16.63 -12.68 -32.54
CA ARG A 330 17.79 -12.78 -33.47
C ARG A 330 19.10 -12.30 -32.87
N ASN A 331 19.07 -11.72 -31.68
CA ASN A 331 20.23 -11.21 -30.97
C ASN A 331 19.93 -11.14 -29.46
N ARG A 332 20.97 -10.93 -28.66
CA ARG A 332 20.86 -10.93 -27.19
C ARG A 332 19.91 -9.87 -26.63
N HIS A 333 19.76 -8.73 -27.30
CA HIS A 333 18.88 -7.64 -26.83
C HIS A 333 17.40 -7.94 -27.13
N GLU A 334 17.13 -8.63 -28.26
CA GLU A 334 15.79 -9.17 -28.54
C GLU A 334 15.41 -10.25 -27.52
N ALA A 335 16.35 -11.11 -27.12
CA ALA A 335 16.13 -12.10 -26.06
C ALA A 335 15.85 -11.42 -24.71
N ALA A 336 16.71 -10.49 -24.29
CA ALA A 336 16.53 -9.76 -23.03
C ALA A 336 15.20 -8.98 -22.98
N LEU A 337 14.80 -8.33 -24.08
CA LEU A 337 13.50 -7.66 -24.13
C LEU A 337 12.33 -8.64 -24.04
N LEU A 338 12.43 -9.81 -24.68
CA LEU A 338 11.42 -10.87 -24.55
C LEU A 338 11.33 -11.36 -23.10
N ASP A 339 12.47 -11.59 -22.45
CA ASP A 339 12.55 -11.96 -21.03
C ASP A 339 11.91 -10.89 -20.14
N ALA A 340 12.18 -9.61 -20.39
CA ALA A 340 11.52 -8.51 -19.67
C ALA A 340 10.00 -8.47 -19.87
N LEU A 341 9.53 -8.66 -21.11
CA LEU A 341 8.10 -8.72 -21.42
C LEU A 341 7.42 -9.92 -20.77
N ASN A 342 8.15 -11.00 -20.55
CA ASN A 342 7.68 -12.17 -19.83
C ASN A 342 7.89 -12.07 -18.32
N GLY A 343 8.55 -11.02 -17.81
CA GLY A 343 8.86 -10.91 -16.38
C GLY A 343 9.83 -12.00 -15.91
N ASN A 344 10.78 -12.40 -16.75
CA ASN A 344 11.81 -13.39 -16.43
C ASN A 344 13.03 -12.69 -15.80
N LEU A 345 12.94 -12.41 -14.50
CA LEU A 345 13.97 -11.66 -13.78
C LEU A 345 15.34 -12.36 -13.75
N PRO A 346 15.45 -13.68 -13.50
CA PRO A 346 16.75 -14.35 -13.49
C PRO A 346 17.53 -14.20 -14.80
N ALA A 347 16.88 -14.37 -15.96
CA ALA A 347 17.54 -14.22 -17.25
C ALA A 347 18.03 -12.78 -17.50
N LEU A 348 17.29 -11.78 -17.00
CA LEU A 348 17.70 -10.37 -17.09
C LEU A 348 18.93 -10.08 -16.22
N ARG A 349 19.01 -10.68 -15.04
CA ARG A 349 20.18 -10.56 -14.15
C ARG A 349 21.43 -11.16 -14.78
N ASP A 350 21.30 -12.37 -15.33
CA ASP A 350 22.38 -13.03 -16.06
C ASP A 350 22.86 -12.16 -17.24
N TYR A 351 21.94 -11.52 -17.96
CA TYR A 351 22.30 -10.56 -18.99
C TYR A 351 23.11 -9.39 -18.44
N VAL A 352 22.67 -8.77 -17.33
CA VAL A 352 23.29 -7.57 -16.77
C VAL A 352 24.70 -7.86 -16.24
N VAL A 353 24.92 -9.02 -15.62
CA VAL A 353 26.25 -9.46 -15.13
C VAL A 353 27.29 -9.49 -16.27
N ASP A 354 26.88 -9.92 -17.47
CA ASP A 354 27.74 -10.02 -18.65
C ASP A 354 27.67 -8.78 -19.57
N SER A 355 26.97 -7.71 -19.14
CA SER A 355 26.74 -6.51 -19.94
C SER A 355 27.82 -5.44 -19.73
N GLY A 356 27.99 -4.58 -20.74
CA GLY A 356 28.83 -3.39 -20.61
C GLY A 356 28.00 -2.20 -20.12
N THR A 357 28.54 -0.99 -20.29
CA THR A 357 27.88 0.25 -19.92
C THR A 357 27.30 1.01 -21.12
N THR A 358 26.97 0.32 -22.23
CA THR A 358 26.49 0.97 -23.45
C THR A 358 25.04 1.47 -23.32
N PRO A 359 24.55 2.37 -24.20
CA PRO A 359 23.14 2.74 -24.26
C PRO A 359 22.16 1.58 -24.42
N LEU A 360 22.53 0.52 -25.14
CA LEU A 360 21.68 -0.67 -25.25
C LEU A 360 21.65 -1.46 -23.94
N ASP A 361 22.77 -1.52 -23.23
CA ASP A 361 22.83 -2.15 -21.90
C ASP A 361 22.03 -1.34 -20.88
N PHE A 362 22.09 0.00 -20.93
CA PHE A 362 21.23 0.88 -20.13
C PHE A 362 19.74 0.63 -20.39
N MET A 363 19.36 0.45 -21.66
CA MET A 363 17.99 0.13 -22.03
C MET A 363 17.55 -1.22 -21.44
N VAL A 364 18.37 -2.25 -21.50
CA VAL A 364 18.04 -3.55 -20.88
C VAL A 364 18.00 -3.44 -19.36
N LEU A 365 18.95 -2.73 -18.75
CA LEU A 365 18.96 -2.44 -17.32
C LEU A 365 17.67 -1.73 -16.89
N LYS A 366 17.13 -0.83 -17.72
CA LYS A 366 15.83 -0.19 -17.51
C LYS A 366 14.64 -1.11 -17.61
N ASP A 367 14.68 -2.10 -18.50
CA ASP A 367 13.64 -3.13 -18.56
C ASP A 367 13.69 -4.02 -17.31
N MET A 368 14.89 -4.44 -16.89
CA MET A 368 15.12 -5.22 -15.69
C MET A 368 14.65 -4.46 -14.44
N GLN A 369 15.05 -3.20 -14.29
CA GLN A 369 14.63 -2.34 -13.18
C GLN A 369 13.10 -2.26 -13.09
N PHE A 370 12.41 -2.16 -14.24
CA PHE A 370 10.95 -2.18 -14.26
C PHE A 370 10.40 -3.51 -13.70
N VAL A 371 10.97 -4.65 -14.09
CA VAL A 371 10.57 -5.97 -13.55
C VAL A 371 10.90 -6.08 -12.06
N GLU A 372 12.13 -5.77 -11.64
CA GLU A 372 12.60 -5.82 -10.24
C GLU A 372 11.74 -4.97 -9.32
N SER A 373 11.45 -3.72 -9.71
CA SER A 373 10.63 -2.82 -8.91
C SER A 373 9.23 -3.37 -8.59
N ARG A 374 8.72 -4.29 -9.42
CA ARG A 374 7.42 -4.95 -9.25
C ARG A 374 7.52 -6.28 -8.51
N TYR A 375 8.71 -6.86 -8.49
CA TYR A 375 9.04 -8.08 -7.74
C TYR A 375 9.61 -7.74 -6.36
N TRP A 376 9.60 -6.45 -5.99
CA TRP A 376 10.12 -5.92 -4.73
C TRP A 376 11.62 -6.13 -4.55
N ASP A 377 12.33 -6.29 -5.66
CA ASP A 377 13.77 -6.41 -5.69
C ASP A 377 14.41 -5.05 -6.05
N ARG A 378 15.72 -4.90 -5.84
CA ARG A 378 16.44 -3.66 -6.13
C ARG A 378 17.70 -3.89 -6.92
N LEU A 379 18.05 -2.85 -7.67
CA LEU A 379 19.36 -2.74 -8.27
C LEU A 379 20.42 -2.52 -7.19
N ASP A 380 21.56 -3.16 -7.38
CA ASP A 380 22.78 -2.85 -6.65
C ASP A 380 23.16 -1.38 -6.91
N ARG A 381 23.22 -0.60 -5.82
CA ARG A 381 23.51 0.82 -5.87
C ARG A 381 24.92 1.11 -6.37
N ASP A 382 25.91 0.31 -5.98
CA ASP A 382 27.30 0.50 -6.41
C ASP A 382 27.40 0.26 -7.92
N TYR A 383 26.66 -0.74 -8.42
CA TYR A 383 26.55 -0.97 -9.86
C TYR A 383 25.90 0.21 -10.58
N VAL A 384 24.79 0.76 -10.06
CA VAL A 384 24.11 1.94 -10.65
C VAL A 384 25.01 3.18 -10.67
N GLU A 385 25.71 3.45 -9.57
CA GLU A 385 26.66 4.57 -9.45
C GLU A 385 27.79 4.43 -10.47
N GLN A 386 28.40 3.24 -10.54
CA GLN A 386 29.48 2.96 -11.49
C GLN A 386 28.99 3.05 -12.94
N PHE A 387 27.81 2.50 -13.26
CA PHE A 387 27.19 2.59 -14.58
C PHE A 387 26.99 4.05 -15.00
N ALA A 388 26.50 4.90 -14.09
CA ALA A 388 26.33 6.31 -14.34
C ALA A 388 27.67 7.02 -14.58
N ILE A 389 28.67 6.78 -13.74
CA ILE A 389 30.02 7.37 -13.85
C ILE A 389 30.69 7.04 -15.18
N ASP A 390 30.55 5.80 -15.65
CA ASP A 390 31.14 5.35 -16.91
C ASP A 390 30.52 6.03 -18.14
N ASN A 391 29.39 6.71 -17.97
CA ASN A 391 28.61 7.35 -19.02
C ASN A 391 28.51 8.88 -18.90
N LEU A 392 29.52 9.54 -18.34
CA LEU A 392 29.61 11.01 -18.35
C LEU A 392 29.53 11.58 -19.79
N PRO A 393 28.81 12.71 -20.01
CA PRO A 393 28.19 13.58 -19.01
C PRO A 393 26.76 13.21 -18.58
N TRP A 394 26.20 12.09 -19.05
CA TRP A 394 24.82 11.69 -18.73
C TRP A 394 24.62 11.15 -17.31
N ALA A 395 25.70 10.97 -16.55
CA ALA A 395 25.69 10.36 -15.21
C ALA A 395 24.55 10.85 -14.30
N PRO A 396 24.28 12.17 -14.14
CA PRO A 396 23.21 12.62 -13.23
C PRO A 396 21.82 12.16 -13.65
N ILE A 397 21.54 12.17 -14.97
CA ILE A 397 20.25 11.75 -15.53
C ILE A 397 20.13 10.21 -15.48
N ILE A 398 21.20 9.48 -15.82
CA ILE A 398 21.25 8.01 -15.75
C ILE A 398 21.01 7.54 -14.32
N TYR A 399 21.79 8.05 -13.37
CA TYR A 399 21.69 7.71 -11.96
C TYR A 399 20.26 7.96 -11.47
N ARG A 400 19.75 9.17 -11.69
CA ARG A 400 18.39 9.52 -11.24
C ARG A 400 17.31 8.65 -11.89
N SER A 401 17.49 8.27 -13.15
CA SER A 401 16.59 7.34 -13.83
C SER A 401 16.65 5.94 -13.20
N LEU A 402 17.84 5.41 -12.92
CA LEU A 402 18.04 4.10 -12.29
C LEU A 402 17.74 4.05 -10.77
N MET A 403 17.59 5.20 -10.13
CA MET A 403 17.14 5.29 -8.72
C MET A 403 15.68 5.75 -8.60
N GLU A 404 14.89 5.72 -9.67
CA GLU A 404 13.51 6.22 -9.63
C GLU A 404 12.54 5.41 -8.77
N TYR A 405 12.82 4.11 -8.60
CA TYR A 405 12.05 3.23 -7.73
C TYR A 405 12.64 3.15 -6.32
N GLU A 406 13.79 3.78 -6.08
CA GLU A 406 14.27 4.01 -4.73
C GLU A 406 13.35 5.05 -4.10
N GLY A 407 12.46 4.57 -3.23
CA GLY A 407 11.44 5.44 -2.65
C GLY A 407 11.99 6.44 -1.63
N TRP A 408 13.27 6.35 -1.26
CA TRP A 408 13.92 7.16 -0.23
C TRP A 408 14.84 8.20 -0.84
N GLY A 409 14.45 9.46 -0.69
CA GLY A 409 15.32 10.60 -1.00
C GLY A 409 15.28 10.99 -2.47
N SER A 410 15.20 12.30 -2.70
CA SER A 410 15.43 12.91 -4.00
C SER A 410 16.83 13.51 -4.04
N PRO A 411 17.68 13.18 -5.04
CA PRO A 411 18.90 13.94 -5.27
C PRO A 411 18.54 15.42 -5.43
N THR A 412 19.39 16.31 -4.92
CA THR A 412 19.18 17.76 -5.11
C THR A 412 19.12 18.11 -6.60
N THR A 413 18.27 19.09 -6.94
CA THR A 413 18.09 19.62 -8.30
C THR A 413 19.41 20.10 -8.92
N ALA A 414 20.42 20.44 -8.10
CA ALA A 414 21.77 20.76 -8.57
C ALA A 414 22.35 19.66 -9.48
N TYR A 415 22.14 18.37 -9.18
CA TYR A 415 22.67 17.27 -10.00
C TYR A 415 22.10 17.29 -11.42
N ILE A 416 20.80 17.51 -11.56
CA ILE A 416 20.11 17.58 -12.85
C ILE A 416 20.57 18.83 -13.61
N LYS A 417 20.71 19.96 -12.92
CA LYS A 417 21.19 21.21 -13.51
C LYS A 417 22.59 21.07 -14.11
N VAL A 418 23.52 20.44 -13.39
CA VAL A 418 24.89 20.17 -13.88
C VAL A 418 24.86 19.27 -15.10
N GLY A 419 24.06 18.20 -15.08
CA GLY A 419 23.90 17.32 -16.24
C GLY A 419 23.36 18.07 -17.47
N LEU A 420 22.38 18.96 -17.27
CA LEU A 420 21.80 19.76 -18.34
C LEU A 420 22.80 20.77 -18.93
N GLU A 421 23.62 21.42 -18.09
CA GLU A 421 24.66 22.35 -18.55
C GLU A 421 25.71 21.70 -19.45
N GLU A 422 26.12 20.47 -19.13
CA GLU A 422 27.09 19.73 -19.94
C GLU A 422 26.48 19.23 -21.25
N LEU A 423 25.19 18.84 -21.23
CA LEU A 423 24.51 18.28 -22.40
C LEU A 423 24.01 19.35 -23.38
N ALA A 424 23.49 20.46 -22.86
CA ALA A 424 22.86 21.55 -23.62
C ALA A 424 23.23 22.92 -23.02
N PRO A 425 24.50 23.36 -23.14
CA PRO A 425 25.00 24.56 -22.46
C PRO A 425 24.28 25.84 -22.89
N VAL A 426 24.05 26.73 -21.92
CA VAL A 426 23.52 28.09 -22.10
C VAL A 426 24.57 29.09 -21.64
N ASP A 427 24.97 30.00 -22.54
CA ASP A 427 26.02 30.98 -22.27
C ASP A 427 25.68 31.85 -21.04
N GLY A 428 26.56 31.83 -20.04
CA GLY A 428 26.43 32.63 -18.83
C GLY A 428 25.46 32.08 -17.77
N ASP A 429 24.89 30.89 -17.96
CA ASP A 429 23.91 30.27 -17.06
C ASP A 429 24.43 28.96 -16.43
N SER A 430 25.62 29.02 -15.84
CA SER A 430 26.21 27.91 -15.10
C SER A 430 25.85 27.96 -13.61
N LEU A 431 25.65 26.80 -13.00
CA LEU A 431 25.37 26.65 -11.57
C LEU A 431 26.54 27.16 -10.72
N GLU A 432 27.78 26.94 -11.18
CA GLU A 432 28.99 27.48 -10.54
C GLU A 432 28.93 29.02 -10.43
N ALA A 433 28.68 29.72 -11.53
CA ALA A 433 28.54 31.17 -11.53
C ALA A 433 27.37 31.67 -10.66
N TYR A 434 26.26 30.93 -10.60
CA TYR A 434 25.13 31.26 -9.73
C TYR A 434 25.50 31.12 -8.24
N ILE A 435 26.13 30.01 -7.86
CA ILE A 435 26.60 29.75 -6.48
C ILE A 435 27.64 30.80 -6.07
N ASP A 436 28.61 31.10 -6.93
CA ASP A 436 29.61 32.14 -6.69
C ASP A 436 28.94 33.50 -6.47
N GLY A 437 27.96 33.85 -7.29
CA GLY A 437 27.16 35.07 -7.15
C GLY A 437 26.40 35.16 -5.83
N GLN A 438 25.76 34.07 -5.39
CA GLN A 438 25.08 34.01 -4.08
C GLN A 438 26.07 34.14 -2.92
N THR A 439 27.23 33.47 -3.04
CA THR A 439 28.26 33.47 -2.00
C THR A 439 28.84 34.87 -1.79
N VAL A 440 29.05 35.65 -2.86
CA VAL A 440 29.51 37.04 -2.78
C VAL A 440 28.56 37.94 -1.97
N ILE A 441 27.25 37.65 -1.98
CA ILE A 441 26.25 38.38 -1.19
C ILE A 441 25.90 37.71 0.15
N GLY A 442 26.67 36.70 0.55
CA GLY A 442 26.50 36.00 1.83
C GLY A 442 25.29 35.06 1.90
N LYS A 443 24.81 34.57 0.76
CA LYS A 443 23.70 33.61 0.66
C LYS A 443 24.18 32.26 0.13
N TYR A 444 23.48 31.20 0.52
CA TYR A 444 23.59 29.88 -0.09
C TYR A 444 22.24 29.54 -0.74
N PRO A 445 22.23 28.96 -1.95
CA PRO A 445 20.97 28.61 -2.60
C PRO A 445 20.31 27.45 -1.86
N ASP A 446 19.00 27.56 -1.65
CA ASP A 446 18.14 26.46 -1.24
C ASP A 446 17.64 25.67 -2.45
N GLU A 447 16.85 24.61 -2.22
CA GLU A 447 16.35 23.74 -3.29
C GLU A 447 15.42 24.51 -4.25
N LEU A 448 14.65 25.48 -3.76
CA LEU A 448 13.80 26.32 -4.60
C LEU A 448 14.62 27.24 -5.51
N ASP A 449 15.71 27.80 -5.00
CA ASP A 449 16.67 28.57 -5.78
C ASP A 449 17.32 27.73 -6.88
N LEU A 450 17.72 26.50 -6.57
CA LEU A 450 18.27 25.54 -7.54
C LEU A 450 17.24 25.16 -8.61
N LEU A 451 16.00 24.89 -8.21
CA LEU A 451 14.91 24.60 -9.15
C LEU A 451 14.60 25.78 -10.07
N ARG A 452 14.61 27.01 -9.54
CA ARG A 452 14.47 28.22 -10.37
C ARG A 452 15.59 28.36 -11.38
N GLN A 453 16.83 28.04 -11.02
CA GLN A 453 17.94 28.02 -12.00
C GLN A 453 17.73 26.94 -13.06
N LEU A 454 17.26 25.75 -12.67
CA LEU A 454 16.92 24.71 -13.64
C LEU A 454 15.83 25.17 -14.62
N TRP A 455 14.75 25.79 -14.12
CA TRP A 455 13.66 26.29 -14.98
C TRP A 455 14.13 27.39 -15.92
N ARG A 456 14.95 28.33 -15.46
CA ARG A 456 15.55 29.37 -16.32
C ARG A 456 16.38 28.76 -17.44
N HIS A 457 17.15 27.72 -17.14
CA HIS A 457 17.95 27.02 -18.14
C HIS A 457 17.08 26.31 -19.17
N ILE A 458 16.00 25.65 -18.72
CA ILE A 458 15.00 25.01 -19.60
C ILE A 458 14.36 26.07 -20.53
N ASP A 459 13.94 27.21 -19.98
CA ASP A 459 13.35 28.30 -20.78
C ASP A 459 14.36 28.88 -21.79
N ALA A 460 15.64 28.97 -21.42
CA ALA A 460 16.70 29.44 -22.30
C ALA A 460 17.01 28.46 -23.45
N ILE A 461 16.76 27.17 -23.25
CA ILE A 461 16.81 26.17 -24.33
C ILE A 461 15.57 26.29 -25.25
N GLN A 462 14.41 26.59 -24.68
CA GLN A 462 13.12 26.65 -25.37
C GLN A 462 12.83 28.03 -25.99
N THR A 463 13.81 28.62 -26.69
CA THR A 463 13.60 29.94 -27.33
C THR A 463 12.52 29.87 -28.43
N PRO A 464 11.85 31.00 -28.75
CA PRO A 464 10.88 31.05 -29.84
C PRO A 464 11.43 30.52 -31.17
N GLU A 465 12.69 30.80 -31.49
CA GLU A 465 13.35 30.33 -32.72
C GLU A 465 13.53 28.80 -32.70
N GLN A 466 13.96 28.24 -31.57
CA GLN A 466 14.09 26.79 -31.42
C GLN A 466 12.73 26.10 -31.52
N LEU A 467 11.72 26.59 -30.81
CA LEU A 467 10.36 26.05 -30.88
C LEU A 467 9.77 26.15 -32.28
N GLN A 468 9.90 27.30 -32.96
CA GLN A 468 9.41 27.48 -34.34
C GLN A 468 10.17 26.62 -35.37
N SER A 469 11.39 26.20 -35.07
CA SER A 469 12.10 25.24 -35.91
C SER A 469 11.41 23.87 -35.92
N LEU A 470 10.64 23.55 -34.85
CA LEU A 470 9.90 22.30 -34.67
C LEU A 470 8.45 22.37 -35.14
N ARG A 471 8.03 23.44 -35.83
CA ARG A 471 6.63 23.66 -36.25
C ARG A 471 6.10 22.61 -37.22
N GLU A 472 6.97 22.00 -38.02
CA GLU A 472 6.66 20.99 -39.03
C GLU A 472 7.05 19.60 -38.52
N VAL A 473 6.24 18.59 -38.88
CA VAL A 473 6.48 17.20 -38.43
C VAL A 473 7.85 16.67 -38.84
N GLU A 474 8.35 17.01 -40.03
CA GLU A 474 9.65 16.53 -40.54
C GLU A 474 10.83 17.01 -39.68
N ASN A 475 10.72 18.21 -39.09
CA ASN A 475 11.76 18.80 -38.25
C ASN A 475 11.79 18.20 -36.83
N HIS A 476 10.79 17.41 -36.47
CA HIS A 476 10.64 16.80 -35.14
C HIS A 476 10.85 15.27 -35.15
N THR A 477 11.53 14.77 -36.18
CA THR A 477 11.82 13.33 -36.39
C THR A 477 13.08 12.85 -35.66
N THR A 478 13.96 13.77 -35.28
CA THR A 478 15.23 13.48 -34.59
C THR A 478 15.25 14.06 -33.18
N VAL A 479 16.26 13.71 -32.39
CA VAL A 479 16.51 14.30 -31.06
C VAL A 479 16.80 15.81 -31.16
N THR A 480 16.34 16.56 -30.17
CA THR A 480 16.50 18.02 -30.05
C THR A 480 16.89 18.42 -28.62
N ALA A 481 17.42 19.64 -28.44
CA ALA A 481 17.70 20.19 -27.11
C ALA A 481 16.44 20.34 -26.25
N VAL A 482 15.30 20.61 -26.91
CA VAL A 482 13.98 20.65 -26.25
C VAL A 482 13.63 19.30 -25.61
N ASP A 483 13.98 18.17 -26.26
CA ASP A 483 13.73 16.83 -25.70
C ASP A 483 14.50 16.60 -24.38
N VAL A 484 15.75 17.08 -24.28
CA VAL A 484 16.56 16.95 -23.06
C VAL A 484 16.10 17.92 -21.96
N ALA A 485 15.70 19.13 -22.33
CA ALA A 485 15.05 20.07 -21.40
C ALA A 485 13.76 19.47 -20.80
N GLU A 486 12.95 18.76 -21.60
CA GLU A 486 11.74 18.08 -21.11
C GLU A 486 12.06 16.88 -20.18
N ILE A 487 13.18 16.17 -20.39
CA ILE A 487 13.67 15.16 -19.43
C ILE A 487 13.97 15.83 -18.09
N ALA A 488 14.77 16.90 -18.09
CA ALA A 488 15.16 17.60 -16.87
C ALA A 488 13.95 18.15 -16.11
N LYS A 489 12.99 18.75 -16.85
CA LYS A 489 11.70 19.19 -16.32
C LYS A 489 10.92 18.05 -15.67
N ALA A 490 10.81 16.91 -16.36
CA ALA A 490 10.06 15.76 -15.86
C ALA A 490 10.70 15.14 -14.62
N ILE A 491 12.03 15.04 -14.57
CA ILE A 491 12.74 14.55 -13.39
C ILE A 491 12.47 15.46 -12.20
N ALA A 492 12.63 16.77 -12.38
CA ALA A 492 12.39 17.73 -11.30
C ALA A 492 10.95 17.66 -10.79
N VAL A 493 9.94 17.61 -11.68
CA VAL A 493 8.54 17.39 -11.27
C VAL A 493 8.40 16.09 -10.46
N SER A 494 9.00 15.00 -10.93
CA SER A 494 8.93 13.70 -10.25
C SER A 494 9.58 13.72 -8.87
N ASP A 495 10.70 14.43 -8.69
CA ASP A 495 11.40 14.53 -7.41
C ASP A 495 10.59 15.26 -6.35
N HIS A 496 9.93 16.36 -6.74
CA HIS A 496 9.08 17.12 -5.82
C HIS A 496 7.80 16.35 -5.48
N ILE A 497 7.21 15.64 -6.43
CA ILE A 497 6.07 14.77 -6.16
C ILE A 497 6.46 13.65 -5.19
N ARG A 498 7.66 13.08 -5.32
CA ARG A 498 8.17 12.07 -4.39
C ARG A 498 8.37 12.65 -2.99
N GLU A 499 8.98 13.82 -2.86
CA GLU A 499 9.15 14.49 -1.56
C GLU A 499 7.79 14.72 -0.86
N ILE A 500 6.80 15.25 -1.59
CA ILE A 500 5.44 15.43 -1.06
C ILE A 500 4.82 14.08 -0.68
N HIS A 501 5.05 13.03 -1.48
CA HIS A 501 4.55 11.69 -1.19
C HIS A 501 5.18 11.09 0.07
N GLU A 502 6.50 11.25 0.25
CA GLU A 502 7.23 10.81 1.45
C GLU A 502 6.65 11.48 2.69
N ASP A 503 6.46 12.80 2.67
CA ASP A 503 5.85 13.54 3.77
C ASP A 503 4.44 13.02 4.08
N LEU A 504 3.61 12.77 3.06
CA LEU A 504 2.22 12.33 3.25
C LEU A 504 2.05 10.89 3.69
N THR A 505 2.80 9.97 3.10
CA THR A 505 2.54 8.53 3.23
C THR A 505 3.49 7.84 4.17
N ARG A 506 4.75 8.27 4.21
CA ARG A 506 5.78 7.65 5.06
C ARG A 506 5.91 8.37 6.40
N ARG A 507 5.92 9.71 6.38
CA ARG A 507 6.09 10.52 7.59
C ARG A 507 4.75 10.90 8.24
N GLY A 508 3.66 10.89 7.50
CA GLY A 508 2.33 11.29 7.99
C GLY A 508 2.27 12.77 8.40
N LEU A 509 2.98 13.64 7.68
CA LEU A 509 3.15 15.08 7.94
C LEU A 509 2.45 15.94 6.87
N PRO A 510 1.10 16.01 6.87
CA PRO A 510 0.37 16.74 5.83
C PRO A 510 0.63 18.26 5.84
N GLU A 511 0.98 18.87 6.97
CA GLU A 511 1.41 20.28 7.05
C GLU A 511 2.72 20.50 6.29
N SER A 512 3.65 19.56 6.40
CA SER A 512 4.95 19.64 5.72
C SER A 512 4.75 19.55 4.22
N ALA A 513 3.99 18.55 3.76
CA ALA A 513 3.59 18.41 2.37
C ALA A 513 2.92 19.68 1.81
N LEU A 514 2.00 20.30 2.55
CA LEU A 514 1.34 21.54 2.12
C LEU A 514 2.28 22.75 2.10
N ARG A 515 3.26 22.82 3.00
CA ARG A 515 4.31 23.86 2.94
C ARG A 515 5.17 23.68 1.70
N THR A 516 5.64 22.46 1.42
CA THR A 516 6.39 22.14 0.20
C THR A 516 5.59 22.52 -1.04
N ILE A 517 4.31 22.11 -1.13
CA ILE A 517 3.43 22.51 -2.24
C ILE A 517 3.34 24.03 -2.39
N ALA A 518 3.12 24.76 -1.29
CA ALA A 518 3.00 26.21 -1.31
C ALA A 518 4.31 26.91 -1.71
N GLU A 519 5.45 26.38 -1.30
CA GLU A 519 6.79 26.89 -1.62
C GLU A 519 7.07 26.80 -3.12
N PHE A 520 6.66 25.70 -3.76
CA PHE A 520 6.87 25.43 -5.18
C PHE A 520 5.69 25.85 -6.08
N GLU A 521 4.63 26.43 -5.52
CA GLU A 521 3.45 26.91 -6.27
C GLU A 521 3.83 27.82 -7.46
N PRO A 522 4.83 28.73 -7.39
CA PRO A 522 5.20 29.56 -8.55
C PRO A 522 5.63 28.77 -9.80
N ILE A 523 6.05 27.51 -9.63
CA ILE A 523 6.55 26.65 -10.69
C ILE A 523 5.50 25.58 -11.07
N PHE A 524 4.85 24.97 -10.07
CA PHE A 524 3.93 23.86 -10.28
C PHE A 524 2.44 24.25 -10.21
N SER A 525 2.11 25.55 -10.22
CA SER A 525 0.72 26.00 -10.14
C SER A 525 -0.16 25.34 -11.21
N GLY A 526 -1.22 24.67 -10.77
CA GLY A 526 -2.14 23.96 -11.65
C GLY A 526 -1.61 22.64 -12.22
N HIS A 527 -0.44 22.14 -11.78
CA HIS A 527 0.05 20.82 -12.16
C HIS A 527 -0.90 19.73 -11.63
N PRO A 528 -1.42 18.83 -12.48
CA PRO A 528 -2.46 17.88 -12.07
C PRO A 528 -2.06 17.02 -10.87
N GLU A 529 -0.87 16.42 -10.89
CA GLU A 529 -0.45 15.48 -9.83
C GLU A 529 -0.12 16.17 -8.52
N VAL A 530 0.50 17.36 -8.55
CA VAL A 530 0.78 18.15 -7.34
C VAL A 530 -0.54 18.59 -6.70
N THR A 531 -1.52 18.95 -7.52
CA THR A 531 -2.88 19.27 -7.05
C THR A 531 -3.58 18.06 -6.42
N LEU A 532 -3.37 16.85 -6.96
CA LEU A 532 -3.89 15.61 -6.36
C LEU A 532 -3.18 15.28 -5.03
N MET A 533 -1.88 15.53 -4.91
CA MET A 533 -1.16 15.42 -3.64
C MET A 533 -1.66 16.43 -2.60
N MET A 534 -1.89 17.68 -3.02
CA MET A 534 -2.50 18.71 -2.18
C MET A 534 -3.87 18.26 -1.65
N ALA A 535 -4.69 17.65 -2.50
CA ALA A 535 -5.97 17.10 -2.08
C ALA A 535 -5.79 16.03 -0.98
N GLU A 536 -4.83 15.11 -1.14
CA GLU A 536 -4.56 14.08 -0.14
C GLU A 536 -4.04 14.66 1.19
N ALA A 537 -3.16 15.66 1.13
CA ALA A 537 -2.68 16.38 2.31
C ALA A 537 -3.84 17.07 3.07
N LEU A 538 -4.68 17.80 2.35
CA LEU A 538 -5.87 18.45 2.91
C LEU A 538 -6.86 17.43 3.48
N ARG A 539 -6.97 16.24 2.87
CA ARG A 539 -7.81 15.15 3.38
C ARG A 539 -7.30 14.68 4.74
N GLN A 540 -5.99 14.46 4.87
CA GLN A 540 -5.37 14.05 6.14
C GLN A 540 -5.52 15.14 7.21
N GLN A 541 -5.24 16.42 6.91
CA GLN A 541 -5.49 17.52 7.88
C GLN A 541 -6.96 17.61 8.28
N ALA A 542 -7.88 17.46 7.33
CA ALA A 542 -9.31 17.47 7.63
C ALA A 542 -9.72 16.32 8.55
N GLN A 543 -8.94 15.23 8.64
CA GLN A 543 -9.21 14.13 9.58
C GLN A 543 -8.86 14.51 11.02
N ASP A 544 -7.99 15.50 11.21
CA ASP A 544 -7.43 15.86 12.53
C ASP A 544 -8.14 17.06 13.18
N VAL A 545 -9.00 17.77 12.44
CA VAL A 545 -9.73 18.95 12.93
C VAL A 545 -11.25 18.72 12.94
N GLN A 546 -11.99 19.57 13.65
CA GLN A 546 -13.45 19.49 13.78
C GLN A 546 -14.16 20.80 13.36
N GLY A 547 -15.49 20.79 13.39
CA GLY A 547 -16.32 21.99 13.19
C GLY A 547 -16.15 22.67 11.83
N ALA A 548 -16.12 24.01 11.84
CA ALA A 548 -16.02 24.84 10.63
C ALA A 548 -14.68 24.67 9.89
N GLU A 549 -13.61 24.36 10.61
CA GLU A 549 -12.29 24.14 10.03
C GLU A 549 -12.26 22.85 9.21
N MET A 550 -12.78 21.74 9.75
CA MET A 550 -12.94 20.48 9.01
C MET A 550 -13.75 20.66 7.72
N GLN A 551 -14.85 21.43 7.78
CA GLN A 551 -15.67 21.73 6.61
C GLN A 551 -14.89 22.54 5.56
N THR A 552 -14.08 23.50 6.01
CA THR A 552 -13.24 24.32 5.14
C THR A 552 -12.16 23.48 4.46
N LEU A 553 -11.43 22.66 5.22
CA LEU A 553 -10.41 21.76 4.67
C LEU A 553 -11.02 20.71 3.74
N THR A 554 -12.17 20.14 4.10
CA THR A 554 -12.90 19.19 3.25
C THR A 554 -13.32 19.84 1.92
N ARG A 555 -13.81 21.09 1.95
CA ARG A 555 -14.12 21.83 0.71
C ARG A 555 -12.87 22.00 -0.14
N LYS A 556 -11.78 22.52 0.43
CA LYS A 556 -10.51 22.70 -0.30
C LYS A 556 -9.98 21.40 -0.89
N TYR A 557 -10.04 20.31 -0.14
CA TYR A 557 -9.69 18.96 -0.59
C TYR A 557 -10.52 18.56 -1.82
N LEU A 558 -11.84 18.75 -1.78
CA LEU A 558 -12.72 18.42 -2.91
C LEU A 558 -12.45 19.27 -4.14
N GLU A 559 -12.23 20.58 -3.96
CA GLU A 559 -11.88 21.50 -5.04
C GLU A 559 -10.55 21.11 -5.69
N ALA A 560 -9.50 20.91 -4.89
CA ALA A 560 -8.19 20.46 -5.34
C ALA A 560 -8.30 19.14 -6.11
N ARG A 561 -9.02 18.17 -5.57
CA ARG A 561 -9.23 16.87 -6.21
C ARG A 561 -9.93 16.99 -7.56
N LEU A 562 -11.04 17.72 -7.63
CA LEU A 562 -11.82 17.90 -8.86
C LEU A 562 -11.02 18.67 -9.92
N ASN A 563 -10.18 19.61 -9.49
CA ASN A 563 -9.26 20.34 -10.36
C ASN A 563 -8.18 19.42 -10.91
N GLY A 564 -7.44 18.71 -10.04
CA GLY A 564 -6.42 17.75 -10.46
C GLY A 564 -6.97 16.70 -11.42
N PHE A 565 -8.16 16.16 -11.13
CA PHE A 565 -8.85 15.23 -12.02
C PHE A 565 -9.17 15.87 -13.38
N SER A 566 -9.82 17.04 -13.40
CA SER A 566 -10.19 17.72 -14.64
C SER A 566 -8.97 18.11 -15.49
N TRP A 567 -7.87 18.52 -14.85
CA TRP A 567 -6.64 18.93 -15.51
C TRP A 567 -5.79 17.77 -16.00
N SER A 568 -5.87 16.61 -15.35
CA SER A 568 -5.30 15.36 -15.88
C SER A 568 -6.01 14.86 -17.15
N THR A 569 -7.05 15.59 -17.62
CA THR A 569 -7.93 15.22 -18.74
C THR A 569 -8.57 13.84 -18.55
N ASN A 570 -8.74 13.43 -17.28
CA ASN A 570 -9.39 12.21 -16.81
C ASN A 570 -8.72 10.88 -17.19
N LEU A 571 -7.45 10.88 -17.61
CA LEU A 571 -6.81 9.68 -18.18
C LEU A 571 -5.45 9.34 -17.57
N SER A 572 -4.99 10.06 -16.53
CA SER A 572 -3.80 9.61 -15.81
C SER A 572 -4.14 8.47 -14.83
N PRO A 573 -3.24 7.48 -14.66
CA PRO A 573 -3.45 6.40 -13.69
C PRO A 573 -3.76 6.91 -12.28
N ARG A 574 -3.04 7.94 -11.81
CA ARG A 574 -3.30 8.59 -10.52
C ARG A 574 -4.65 9.28 -10.44
N ALA A 575 -5.09 9.98 -11.49
CA ALA A 575 -6.42 10.56 -11.54
C ALA A 575 -7.51 9.49 -11.49
N ILE A 576 -7.23 8.30 -12.05
CA ILE A 576 -8.15 7.16 -12.01
C ILE A 576 -8.14 6.47 -10.65
N ASP A 577 -6.98 6.25 -10.02
CA ASP A 577 -6.91 5.75 -8.63
C ASP A 577 -7.66 6.70 -7.69
N VAL A 578 -7.44 8.01 -7.86
CA VAL A 578 -8.21 9.03 -7.17
C VAL A 578 -9.70 8.89 -7.52
N ALA A 579 -10.13 8.82 -8.78
CA ALA A 579 -11.55 8.68 -9.12
C ALA A 579 -12.19 7.44 -8.46
N ARG A 580 -11.46 6.33 -8.37
CA ARG A 580 -11.88 5.06 -7.74
C ARG A 580 -11.98 5.15 -6.22
N ARG A 581 -10.96 5.69 -5.53
CA ARG A 581 -11.06 5.95 -4.07
C ARG A 581 -12.28 6.84 -3.78
N TYR A 582 -12.68 7.68 -4.74
CA TYR A 582 -13.87 8.52 -4.64
C TYR A 582 -15.19 7.81 -4.92
N SER A 583 -15.27 6.88 -5.87
CA SER A 583 -16.52 6.13 -6.12
C SER A 583 -17.00 5.41 -4.86
N ASN A 584 -16.06 4.89 -4.08
CA ASN A 584 -16.33 4.21 -2.81
C ASN A 584 -16.71 5.18 -1.68
N ALA A 585 -16.17 6.40 -1.66
CA ALA A 585 -16.51 7.42 -0.68
C ALA A 585 -17.83 8.14 -0.99
N LEU A 586 -18.08 8.46 -2.26
CA LEU A 586 -19.27 9.19 -2.73
C LEU A 586 -20.55 8.38 -2.67
N SER A 587 -20.48 7.08 -2.90
CA SER A 587 -21.63 6.19 -2.73
C SER A 587 -22.26 6.32 -1.33
N ARG A 588 -21.47 6.80 -0.35
CA ARG A 588 -21.90 7.04 1.03
C ARG A 588 -22.40 8.47 1.31
N VAL A 589 -22.05 9.47 0.50
CA VAL A 589 -22.27 10.91 0.83
C VAL A 589 -23.35 11.58 -0.02
N SER A 590 -23.56 11.19 -1.29
CA SER A 590 -24.67 11.75 -2.09
C SER A 590 -25.08 10.82 -3.25
N PRO A 591 -26.25 10.18 -3.20
CA PRO A 591 -26.69 9.21 -4.21
C PRO A 591 -27.02 9.78 -5.60
N THR A 592 -27.13 11.10 -5.80
CA THR A 592 -27.82 11.61 -7.02
C THR A 592 -27.04 12.56 -7.93
N SER A 593 -26.11 13.39 -7.43
CA SER A 593 -25.43 14.40 -8.30
C SER A 593 -24.05 13.97 -8.78
N ILE A 594 -23.27 13.27 -7.95
CA ILE A 594 -21.89 12.89 -8.29
C ILE A 594 -21.80 11.43 -8.78
N GLN A 595 -22.76 10.58 -8.41
CA GLN A 595 -22.91 9.23 -8.97
C GLN A 595 -23.09 9.22 -10.49
N GLY A 596 -23.77 10.23 -11.06
CA GLY A 596 -23.91 10.35 -12.52
C GLY A 596 -22.57 10.64 -13.20
N TYR A 597 -21.78 11.55 -12.62
CA TYR A 597 -20.44 11.85 -13.13
C TYR A 597 -19.52 10.65 -12.96
N SER A 598 -19.47 10.03 -11.76
CA SER A 598 -18.58 8.89 -11.49
C SER A 598 -19.01 7.61 -12.21
N ARG A 599 -20.29 7.27 -12.37
CA ARG A 599 -20.68 6.08 -13.14
C ARG A 599 -20.46 6.23 -14.63
N THR A 600 -20.72 7.41 -15.21
CA THR A 600 -20.53 7.61 -16.66
C THR A 600 -19.06 7.75 -17.01
N ALA A 601 -18.29 8.43 -16.15
CA ALA A 601 -16.84 8.37 -16.11
C ALA A 601 -16.38 6.92 -16.02
N PHE A 602 -16.65 6.26 -14.89
CA PHE A 602 -16.07 4.97 -14.54
C PHE A 602 -16.53 3.82 -15.44
N ALA A 603 -17.76 3.79 -15.95
CA ALA A 603 -18.20 2.76 -16.90
C ALA A 603 -17.60 2.93 -18.31
N GLY A 604 -17.26 4.17 -18.69
CA GLY A 604 -16.43 4.45 -19.87
C GLY A 604 -14.94 4.17 -19.61
N TYR A 605 -14.46 4.40 -18.39
CA TYR A 605 -13.06 4.27 -17.99
C TYR A 605 -12.64 2.84 -17.67
N SER A 606 -13.41 2.07 -16.89
CA SER A 606 -13.08 0.69 -16.49
C SER A 606 -12.95 -0.25 -17.69
N ARG A 607 -13.68 0.03 -18.78
CA ARG A 607 -13.57 -0.70 -20.05
C ARG A 607 -12.38 -0.28 -20.92
N ARG A 608 -11.86 0.95 -20.75
CA ARG A 608 -10.62 1.43 -21.41
C ARG A 608 -9.37 1.20 -20.56
N TYR A 609 -9.56 0.74 -19.32
CA TYR A 609 -8.52 0.60 -18.30
C TYR A 609 -7.61 -0.60 -18.53
N PHE A 610 -8.14 -1.65 -19.18
CA PHE A 610 -7.38 -2.84 -19.56
C PHE A 610 -6.32 -2.55 -20.64
N GLU A 611 -6.46 -1.44 -21.36
CA GLU A 611 -5.49 -1.02 -22.38
C GLU A 611 -4.36 -0.16 -21.78
N TRP A 612 -4.41 0.22 -20.49
CA TRP A 612 -3.36 1.04 -19.87
C TRP A 612 -2.28 0.19 -19.16
N PRO A 613 -1.02 0.17 -19.61
CA PRO A 613 -0.13 -0.98 -19.41
C PRO A 613 0.76 -0.89 -18.16
N ARG A 614 0.68 0.20 -17.40
CA ARG A 614 1.66 0.49 -16.32
C ARG A 614 1.10 0.60 -14.91
N GLY A 615 -0.21 0.44 -14.73
CA GLY A 615 -0.85 0.50 -13.42
C GLY A 615 -0.65 -0.74 -12.53
N GLU A 616 0.23 -1.68 -12.91
CA GLU A 616 0.32 -3.07 -12.39
C GLU A 616 0.31 -3.19 -10.86
N GLY A 617 0.86 -2.23 -10.13
CA GLY A 617 0.98 -2.28 -8.67
C GLY A 617 -0.29 -1.96 -7.87
N TRP A 618 -1.27 -1.24 -8.45
CA TRP A 618 -2.48 -0.83 -7.72
C TRP A 618 -3.71 -1.69 -8.03
N PHE A 619 -3.58 -2.70 -8.90
CA PHE A 619 -4.70 -3.55 -9.33
C PHE A 619 -5.17 -4.54 -8.25
N HIS A 620 -4.28 -4.95 -7.33
CA HIS A 620 -4.53 -6.09 -6.44
C HIS A 620 -5.71 -5.95 -5.48
N GLU A 621 -6.06 -4.73 -5.11
CA GLU A 621 -7.05 -4.50 -4.06
C GLU A 621 -8.46 -4.19 -4.58
N VAL A 622 -8.60 -3.84 -5.87
CA VAL A 622 -9.77 -3.05 -6.28
C VAL A 622 -10.29 -3.29 -7.68
N VAL A 623 -9.93 -4.42 -8.28
CA VAL A 623 -10.71 -4.94 -9.39
C VAL A 623 -12.08 -5.38 -8.86
N PRO A 624 -13.20 -4.79 -9.31
CA PRO A 624 -14.53 -5.21 -8.87
C PRO A 624 -14.73 -6.71 -9.10
N ARG A 625 -15.40 -7.41 -8.19
CA ARG A 625 -15.82 -8.82 -8.41
C ARG A 625 -16.67 -9.03 -9.66
N GLU A 626 -17.10 -7.96 -10.32
CA GLU A 626 -17.98 -7.94 -11.49
C GLU A 626 -17.22 -7.93 -12.83
N ILE A 627 -15.90 -8.10 -12.81
CA ILE A 627 -15.14 -8.23 -14.05
C ILE A 627 -15.47 -9.58 -14.69
N GLN A 628 -15.82 -9.51 -15.98
CA GLN A 628 -16.11 -10.67 -16.81
C GLN A 628 -14.79 -11.26 -17.31
N SER A 629 -14.66 -12.59 -17.36
CA SER A 629 -13.51 -13.36 -17.85
C SER A 629 -12.70 -12.72 -18.99
N GLY A 630 -13.36 -12.13 -20.00
CA GLY A 630 -12.69 -11.46 -21.12
C GLY A 630 -11.73 -10.33 -20.73
N ALA A 631 -11.93 -9.68 -19.58
CA ALA A 631 -11.03 -8.63 -19.11
C ALA A 631 -9.77 -9.17 -18.41
N LEU A 632 -9.79 -10.42 -17.91
CA LEU A 632 -8.60 -11.04 -17.34
C LEU A 632 -7.63 -11.51 -18.43
N ASP A 633 -8.15 -11.97 -19.57
CA ASP A 633 -7.35 -12.25 -20.76
C ASP A 633 -6.67 -10.98 -21.28
N GLU A 634 -7.42 -9.88 -21.40
CA GLU A 634 -6.86 -8.58 -21.77
C GLU A 634 -5.78 -8.12 -20.78
N CYS A 635 -5.99 -8.31 -19.46
CA CYS A 635 -4.96 -8.00 -18.47
C CYS A 635 -3.69 -8.84 -18.69
N LEU A 636 -3.83 -10.16 -18.89
CA LEU A 636 -2.71 -11.05 -19.13
C LEU A 636 -1.95 -10.70 -20.41
N ASP A 637 -2.65 -10.22 -21.44
CA ASP A 637 -2.07 -9.79 -22.70
C ASP A 637 -1.19 -8.53 -22.56
N VAL A 638 -1.51 -7.62 -21.62
CA VAL A 638 -0.78 -6.37 -21.43
C VAL A 638 0.27 -6.40 -20.32
N THR A 639 0.11 -7.25 -19.30
CA THR A 639 0.98 -7.23 -18.11
C THR A 639 2.37 -7.85 -18.35
N TRP A 640 3.42 -7.23 -17.83
CA TRP A 640 4.79 -7.76 -17.84
C TRP A 640 5.09 -8.48 -16.53
N THR A 641 4.61 -7.95 -15.41
CA THR A 641 5.03 -8.37 -14.07
C THR A 641 3.90 -8.87 -13.17
N SER A 642 2.63 -8.57 -13.48
CA SER A 642 1.52 -8.85 -12.56
C SER A 642 1.04 -10.29 -12.65
N PHE A 643 1.56 -11.13 -11.75
CA PHE A 643 1.08 -12.50 -11.55
C PHE A 643 -0.39 -12.54 -11.10
N TRP A 644 -0.91 -11.45 -10.53
CA TRP A 644 -2.28 -11.40 -10.03
C TRP A 644 -3.35 -11.63 -11.08
N CYS A 645 -3.16 -11.17 -12.32
CA CYS A 645 -4.16 -11.41 -13.38
C CYS A 645 -4.26 -12.90 -13.73
N LEU A 646 -3.14 -13.63 -13.67
CA LEU A 646 -3.14 -15.08 -13.81
C LEU A 646 -3.87 -15.73 -12.64
N GLY A 647 -3.54 -15.32 -11.41
CA GLY A 647 -4.20 -15.84 -10.22
C GLY A 647 -5.71 -15.60 -10.21
N ALA A 648 -6.14 -14.39 -10.58
CA ALA A 648 -7.56 -14.04 -10.68
C ALA A 648 -8.28 -14.87 -11.76
N LYS A 649 -7.62 -15.14 -12.90
CA LYS A 649 -8.19 -15.97 -13.98
C LYS A 649 -8.41 -17.40 -13.52
N ILE A 650 -7.40 -18.01 -12.89
CA ILE A 650 -7.51 -19.35 -12.30
C ILE A 650 -8.68 -19.38 -11.30
N GLU A 651 -8.82 -18.37 -10.44
CA GLU A 651 -9.93 -18.31 -9.48
C GLU A 651 -11.31 -18.15 -10.13
N GLU A 652 -11.43 -17.37 -11.20
CA GLU A 652 -12.70 -17.18 -11.91
C GLU A 652 -13.12 -18.45 -12.64
N GLU A 653 -12.19 -19.09 -13.36
CA GLU A 653 -12.45 -20.34 -14.06
C GLU A 653 -12.78 -21.48 -13.10
N ALA A 654 -12.08 -21.58 -11.96
CA ALA A 654 -12.40 -22.54 -10.92
C ALA A 654 -13.82 -22.34 -10.35
N LYS A 655 -14.28 -21.08 -10.21
CA LYS A 655 -15.67 -20.79 -9.80
C LYS A 655 -16.70 -21.17 -10.86
N SER A 656 -16.31 -21.27 -12.13
CA SER A 656 -17.19 -21.62 -13.24
C SER A 656 -17.46 -23.14 -13.38
N GLY A 657 -16.81 -23.97 -12.57
CA GLY A 657 -17.14 -25.39 -12.41
C GLY A 657 -16.06 -26.39 -12.86
N GLY A 658 -14.87 -25.94 -13.25
CA GLY A 658 -13.74 -26.84 -13.50
C GLY A 658 -13.02 -27.28 -12.22
N GLU A 659 -12.22 -28.35 -12.32
CA GLU A 659 -11.39 -28.82 -11.22
C GLU A 659 -10.27 -27.79 -10.98
N PRO A 660 -10.16 -27.19 -9.78
CA PRO A 660 -9.26 -26.05 -9.56
C PRO A 660 -7.78 -26.39 -9.80
N GLN A 661 -7.32 -27.59 -9.44
CA GLN A 661 -5.93 -27.99 -9.61
C GLN A 661 -5.57 -28.17 -11.10
N GLU A 662 -6.45 -28.79 -11.89
CA GLU A 662 -6.32 -28.94 -13.34
C GLU A 662 -6.27 -27.58 -14.03
N ILE A 663 -7.19 -26.66 -13.70
CA ILE A 663 -7.20 -25.29 -14.25
C ILE A 663 -5.91 -24.55 -13.87
N ARG A 664 -5.47 -24.66 -12.61
CA ARG A 664 -4.22 -24.06 -12.15
C ARG A 664 -3.05 -24.60 -12.95
N ASP A 665 -2.91 -25.92 -13.03
CA ASP A 665 -1.77 -26.57 -13.65
C ASP A 665 -1.73 -26.31 -15.17
N GLU A 666 -2.90 -26.28 -15.82
CA GLU A 666 -3.05 -25.88 -17.23
C GLU A 666 -2.60 -24.43 -17.45
N LEU A 667 -3.16 -23.46 -16.71
CA LEU A 667 -2.83 -22.05 -16.87
C LEU A 667 -1.40 -21.71 -16.44
N LEU A 668 -0.86 -22.39 -15.42
CA LEU A 668 0.56 -22.27 -15.05
C LEU A 668 1.49 -22.88 -16.09
N ALA A 669 1.07 -23.97 -16.76
CA ALA A 669 1.83 -24.56 -17.86
C ALA A 669 1.78 -23.66 -19.11
N GLU A 670 0.61 -23.11 -19.44
CA GLU A 670 0.41 -22.14 -20.53
C GLU A 670 1.28 -20.90 -20.36
N HIS A 671 1.47 -20.45 -19.11
CA HIS A 671 2.29 -19.29 -18.77
C HIS A 671 3.60 -19.67 -18.06
N SER A 672 4.14 -20.86 -18.34
CA SER A 672 5.32 -21.39 -17.66
C SER A 672 6.58 -20.54 -17.89
N ASP A 673 6.66 -19.88 -19.06
CA ASP A 673 7.71 -18.96 -19.47
C ASP A 673 7.52 -17.54 -18.91
N ARG A 674 6.44 -17.27 -18.18
CA ARG A 674 6.12 -15.97 -17.60
C ARG A 674 6.34 -15.90 -16.10
N PHE A 675 6.61 -14.69 -15.64
CA PHE A 675 6.76 -14.30 -14.25
C PHE A 675 7.82 -15.14 -13.50
N ILE A 676 8.87 -15.55 -14.21
CA ILE A 676 9.96 -16.33 -13.64
C ILE A 676 10.76 -15.42 -12.70
N GLY A 677 10.93 -15.87 -11.45
CA GLY A 677 11.51 -15.06 -10.38
C GLY A 677 10.53 -14.09 -9.71
N ASN A 678 9.23 -14.11 -10.05
CA ASN A 678 8.23 -13.33 -9.32
C ASN A 678 7.94 -13.99 -7.95
N PRO A 679 8.23 -13.34 -6.81
CA PRO A 679 7.94 -13.90 -5.48
C PRO A 679 6.45 -14.21 -5.28
N ARG A 680 5.54 -13.47 -5.92
CA ARG A 680 4.09 -13.71 -5.84
C ARG A 680 3.66 -15.02 -6.48
N ARG A 681 4.46 -15.60 -7.38
CA ARG A 681 4.16 -16.92 -7.95
C ARG A 681 4.19 -17.99 -6.86
N ALA A 682 5.19 -17.94 -5.99
CA ALA A 682 5.28 -18.81 -4.83
C ALA A 682 4.12 -18.57 -3.85
N GLU A 683 3.87 -17.31 -3.50
CA GLU A 683 2.77 -16.92 -2.61
C GLU A 683 1.40 -17.36 -3.15
N PHE A 684 1.19 -17.24 -4.46
CA PHE A 684 -0.04 -17.70 -5.10
C PHE A 684 -0.17 -19.22 -5.05
N ASN A 685 0.89 -19.98 -5.32
CA ASN A 685 0.85 -21.43 -5.22
C ASN A 685 0.45 -21.89 -3.80
N VAL A 686 0.99 -21.22 -2.78
CA VAL A 686 0.63 -21.40 -1.35
C VAL A 686 -0.84 -21.03 -1.12
N MET A 687 -1.26 -19.83 -1.52
CA MET A 687 -2.65 -19.36 -1.39
C MET A 687 -3.63 -20.32 -2.06
N PHE A 688 -3.29 -20.82 -3.24
CA PHE A 688 -4.12 -21.71 -4.03
C PHE A 688 -4.20 -23.10 -3.40
N ALA A 689 -3.07 -23.68 -2.99
CA ALA A 689 -3.03 -24.95 -2.26
C ALA A 689 -3.90 -24.90 -1.00
N ARG A 690 -3.85 -23.79 -0.26
CA ARG A 690 -4.72 -23.53 0.90
C ARG A 690 -6.20 -23.43 0.52
N LYS A 691 -6.52 -22.69 -0.53
CA LYS A 691 -7.92 -22.45 -0.91
C LYS A 691 -8.61 -23.72 -1.37
N PHE A 692 -7.89 -24.61 -2.05
CA PHE A 692 -8.46 -25.80 -2.69
C PHE A 692 -8.06 -27.15 -2.07
N GLY A 693 -7.38 -27.15 -0.92
CA GLY A 693 -7.50 -28.23 0.06
C GLY A 693 -6.39 -29.30 0.10
N ASP A 694 -5.13 -28.95 -0.11
CA ASP A 694 -4.00 -29.86 0.15
C ASP A 694 -2.98 -29.21 1.12
N GLY A 695 -3.21 -29.42 2.43
CA GLY A 695 -2.37 -28.85 3.49
C GLY A 695 -0.94 -29.42 3.52
N ASP A 696 -0.73 -30.66 3.05
CA ASP A 696 0.59 -31.28 2.98
C ASP A 696 1.40 -30.73 1.78
N VAL A 697 0.73 -30.43 0.67
CA VAL A 697 1.34 -29.68 -0.44
C VAL A 697 1.72 -28.27 0.00
N ASP A 698 0.91 -27.57 0.79
CA ASP A 698 1.22 -26.21 1.28
C ASP A 698 2.53 -26.19 2.07
N LEU A 699 2.69 -27.08 3.05
CA LEU A 699 3.92 -27.16 3.85
C LEU A 699 5.15 -27.47 3.00
N ARG A 700 5.04 -28.44 2.07
CA ARG A 700 6.17 -28.82 1.21
C ARG A 700 6.56 -27.68 0.28
N VAL A 701 5.60 -27.02 -0.36
CA VAL A 701 5.85 -25.87 -1.23
C VAL A 701 6.50 -24.73 -0.45
N LEU A 702 5.99 -24.39 0.74
CA LEU A 702 6.60 -23.38 1.60
C LEU A 702 8.04 -23.73 1.99
N GLN A 703 8.30 -24.98 2.39
CA GLN A 703 9.64 -25.43 2.76
C GLN A 703 10.59 -25.38 1.56
N GLU A 704 10.17 -25.85 0.38
CA GLU A 704 10.97 -25.78 -0.85
C GLU A 704 11.34 -24.33 -1.21
N GLN A 705 10.44 -23.38 -0.98
CA GLN A 705 10.70 -21.96 -1.25
C GLN A 705 11.63 -21.32 -0.20
N VAL A 706 11.52 -21.70 1.08
CA VAL A 706 12.46 -21.28 2.13
C VAL A 706 13.85 -21.86 1.87
N ASP A 707 13.94 -23.15 1.54
CA ASP A 707 15.20 -23.83 1.23
C ASP A 707 15.88 -23.24 -0.03
N ALA A 708 15.09 -22.73 -0.98
CA ALA A 708 15.57 -22.02 -2.15
C ALA A 708 15.98 -20.56 -1.89
N GLY A 709 15.84 -20.06 -0.66
CA GLY A 709 16.20 -18.69 -0.30
C GLY A 709 15.25 -17.66 -0.90
N SER A 710 13.94 -17.92 -0.90
CA SER A 710 12.92 -16.97 -1.38
C SER A 710 13.15 -15.57 -0.78
N PRO A 711 13.01 -14.49 -1.55
CA PRO A 711 13.07 -13.13 -1.03
C PRO A 711 11.74 -12.66 -0.41
N SER A 712 10.67 -13.47 -0.47
CA SER A 712 9.37 -13.08 0.09
C SER A 712 9.27 -13.45 1.57
N TRP A 713 9.21 -12.43 2.45
CA TRP A 713 8.90 -12.59 3.87
C TRP A 713 7.61 -13.40 4.10
N ASN A 714 6.58 -13.22 3.26
CA ASN A 714 5.28 -13.88 3.41
C ASN A 714 5.40 -15.42 3.42
N ILE A 715 6.40 -15.97 2.70
CA ILE A 715 6.68 -17.40 2.68
C ILE A 715 7.23 -17.88 4.04
N TYR A 716 8.19 -17.17 4.62
CA TYR A 716 8.76 -17.48 5.93
C TYR A 716 7.73 -17.26 7.04
N GLU A 717 6.96 -16.16 6.96
CA GLU A 717 5.87 -15.87 7.87
C GLU A 717 4.86 -17.02 7.88
N ALA A 718 4.39 -17.41 6.71
CA ALA A 718 3.44 -18.51 6.52
C ALA A 718 3.96 -19.80 7.16
N LEU A 719 5.16 -20.24 6.78
CA LEU A 719 5.75 -21.48 7.26
C LEU A 719 6.01 -21.47 8.77
N GLY A 720 6.58 -20.38 9.30
CA GLY A 720 6.82 -20.25 10.73
C GLY A 720 5.52 -20.21 11.55
N ARG A 721 4.44 -19.60 11.03
CA ARG A 721 3.10 -19.69 11.65
C ARG A 721 2.56 -21.12 11.66
N ILE A 722 2.85 -21.95 10.63
CA ILE A 722 2.50 -23.38 10.62
C ILE A 722 3.22 -24.10 11.76
N TYR A 723 4.55 -23.98 11.82
CA TYR A 723 5.37 -24.62 12.85
C TYR A 723 4.95 -24.18 14.26
N LYS A 724 4.74 -22.87 14.48
CA LYS A 724 4.25 -22.35 15.75
C LYS A 724 2.91 -22.97 16.14
N ARG A 725 1.92 -23.03 15.23
CA ARG A 725 0.60 -23.61 15.53
C ARG A 725 0.70 -25.08 15.96
N ARG A 726 1.61 -25.83 15.33
CA ARG A 726 1.93 -27.22 15.69
C ARG A 726 2.73 -27.36 16.99
N GLY A 727 3.15 -26.24 17.60
CA GLY A 727 3.97 -26.22 18.81
C GLY A 727 5.46 -26.43 18.56
N ASP A 728 5.90 -26.49 17.30
CA ASP A 728 7.32 -26.55 16.94
C ASP A 728 7.91 -25.14 16.88
N TYR A 729 8.11 -24.55 18.06
CA TYR A 729 8.59 -23.17 18.17
C TYR A 729 10.02 -22.99 17.68
N VAL A 730 10.85 -24.03 17.75
CA VAL A 730 12.24 -23.99 17.29
C VAL A 730 12.27 -23.95 15.76
N ALA A 731 11.53 -24.83 15.07
CA ALA A 731 11.43 -24.78 13.62
C ALA A 731 10.81 -23.46 13.14
N ALA A 732 9.81 -22.92 13.85
CA ALA A 732 9.25 -21.61 13.56
C ALA A 732 10.30 -20.50 13.63
N GLN A 733 11.11 -20.48 14.70
CA GLN A 733 12.15 -19.47 14.89
C GLN A 733 13.24 -19.60 13.83
N GLN A 734 13.72 -20.82 13.58
CA GLN A 734 14.73 -21.10 12.57
C GLN A 734 14.26 -20.68 11.17
N THR A 735 12.99 -20.95 10.85
CA THR A 735 12.38 -20.48 9.61
C THR A 735 12.46 -18.96 9.53
N TRP A 736 11.96 -18.22 10.51
CA TRP A 736 12.00 -16.75 10.47
C TRP A 736 13.42 -16.17 10.46
N LEU A 737 14.36 -16.75 11.21
CA LEU A 737 15.76 -16.34 11.22
C LEU A 737 16.50 -16.66 9.91
N SER A 738 16.02 -17.63 9.13
CA SER A 738 16.58 -17.97 7.81
C SER A 738 16.21 -16.98 6.71
N TYR A 739 15.37 -15.98 6.99
CA TYR A 739 15.03 -14.94 6.03
C TYR A 739 16.30 -14.21 5.57
N PRO A 740 16.59 -14.13 4.25
CA PRO A 740 17.87 -13.62 3.74
C PRO A 740 18.22 -12.22 4.23
N ASP A 741 17.25 -11.30 4.30
CA ASP A 741 17.50 -9.91 4.66
C ASP A 741 17.81 -9.72 6.17
N PHE A 742 17.64 -10.75 7.00
CA PHE A 742 18.15 -10.73 8.37
C PHE A 742 19.64 -11.06 8.46
N ASN A 743 20.26 -11.48 7.36
CA ASN A 743 21.62 -12.06 7.33
C ASN A 743 22.55 -11.38 6.31
N THR A 744 22.30 -10.13 5.92
CA THR A 744 23.07 -9.37 4.91
C THR A 744 24.54 -9.11 5.28
N GLY A 745 24.94 -9.34 6.54
CA GLY A 745 26.33 -9.26 7.00
C GLY A 745 26.87 -7.85 7.22
N ASP A 746 26.19 -6.81 6.73
CA ASP A 746 26.51 -5.40 6.96
C ASP A 746 25.83 -4.81 8.21
N GLY A 747 24.97 -5.59 8.86
CA GLY A 747 24.22 -5.21 10.05
C GLY A 747 23.09 -4.19 9.77
N ARG A 748 22.81 -3.89 8.50
CA ARG A 748 21.72 -2.98 8.11
C ARG A 748 20.49 -3.80 7.80
N VAL A 749 19.41 -3.52 8.51
CA VAL A 749 18.10 -4.15 8.35
C VAL A 749 17.15 -3.05 7.93
N SER A 750 16.37 -3.27 6.88
CA SER A 750 15.43 -2.25 6.38
C SER A 750 14.31 -1.94 7.38
N VAL A 751 13.57 -0.84 7.17
CA VAL A 751 12.39 -0.53 8.00
C VAL A 751 11.38 -1.68 7.94
N GLY A 752 11.14 -2.25 6.76
CA GLY A 752 10.24 -3.40 6.57
C GLY A 752 10.76 -4.64 7.30
N ASP A 753 12.04 -4.94 7.18
CA ASP A 753 12.64 -6.11 7.82
C ASP A 753 12.66 -6.01 9.34
N SER A 754 12.86 -4.81 9.88
CA SER A 754 12.74 -4.58 11.33
C SER A 754 11.31 -4.82 11.84
N GLN A 755 10.30 -4.54 11.01
CA GLN A 755 8.90 -4.86 11.32
C GLN A 755 8.62 -6.36 11.19
N ASN A 756 9.18 -7.02 10.19
CA ASN A 756 9.10 -8.48 10.01
C ASN A 756 9.73 -9.22 11.20
N ALA A 757 10.91 -8.77 11.65
CA ALA A 757 11.58 -9.30 12.82
C ALA A 757 10.75 -9.05 14.11
N ASP A 758 10.19 -7.85 14.29
CA ASP A 758 9.29 -7.55 15.42
C ASP A 758 8.02 -8.41 15.39
N PHE A 759 7.44 -8.63 14.21
CA PHE A 759 6.28 -9.48 14.01
C PHE A 759 6.60 -10.91 14.48
N ALA A 760 7.67 -11.51 13.98
CA ALA A 760 8.09 -12.86 14.32
C ALA A 760 8.43 -12.99 15.81
N ALA A 761 9.16 -12.01 16.36
CA ALA A 761 9.44 -11.93 17.79
C ALA A 761 8.16 -11.85 18.63
N SER A 762 7.18 -11.05 18.20
CA SER A 762 5.88 -10.90 18.87
C SER A 762 5.16 -12.25 19.01
N GLN A 763 5.28 -13.12 18.00
CA GLN A 763 4.64 -14.43 18.00
C GLN A 763 5.12 -15.31 19.16
N PHE A 764 6.38 -15.16 19.58
CA PHE A 764 6.97 -15.87 20.73
C PHE A 764 6.79 -15.10 22.04
N PHE A 765 6.99 -13.79 22.01
CA PHE A 765 6.88 -12.93 23.20
C PHE A 765 5.51 -13.08 23.87
N TRP A 766 4.42 -13.00 23.10
CA TRP A 766 3.05 -13.04 23.66
C TRP A 766 2.63 -14.39 24.24
N ILE A 767 3.34 -15.48 23.93
CA ILE A 767 3.12 -16.81 24.50
C ILE A 767 4.19 -17.18 25.55
N GLY A 768 5.03 -16.23 25.94
CA GLY A 768 6.03 -16.41 26.99
C GLY A 768 7.29 -17.15 26.57
N GLN A 769 7.53 -17.35 25.27
CA GLN A 769 8.71 -18.02 24.73
C GLN A 769 9.85 -16.99 24.52
N HIS A 770 10.26 -16.30 25.59
CA HIS A 770 11.14 -15.14 25.49
C HIS A 770 12.51 -15.47 24.88
N GLU A 771 13.10 -16.62 25.21
CA GLU A 771 14.38 -17.06 24.66
C GLU A 771 14.35 -17.18 23.14
N LEU A 772 13.22 -17.65 22.59
CA LEU A 772 13.02 -17.75 21.14
C LEU A 772 12.70 -16.38 20.51
N ALA A 773 12.13 -15.44 21.28
CA ALA A 773 11.90 -14.08 20.81
C ALA A 773 13.20 -13.27 20.71
N LEU A 774 14.16 -13.48 21.63
CA LEU A 774 15.34 -12.62 21.80
C LEU A 774 16.12 -12.37 20.50
N PRO A 775 16.53 -13.37 19.69
CA PRO A 775 17.30 -13.10 18.47
C PRO A 775 16.57 -12.17 17.48
N LEU A 776 15.26 -12.37 17.31
CA LEU A 776 14.42 -11.56 16.43
C LEU A 776 14.18 -10.15 17.00
N LEU A 777 14.03 -10.03 18.32
CA LEU A 777 13.94 -8.72 18.99
C LEU A 777 15.23 -7.92 18.82
N TYR A 778 16.41 -8.56 18.90
CA TYR A 778 17.69 -7.89 18.69
C TYR A 778 17.84 -7.41 17.25
N ILE A 779 17.53 -8.25 16.25
CA ILE A 779 17.53 -7.85 14.84
C ILE A 779 16.68 -6.59 14.63
N ALA A 780 15.45 -6.58 15.17
CA ALA A 780 14.57 -5.43 15.06
C ALA A 780 15.10 -4.19 15.81
N ALA A 781 15.49 -4.33 17.08
CA ALA A 781 15.88 -3.21 17.93
C ALA A 781 17.22 -2.58 17.55
N GLU A 782 18.22 -3.40 17.17
CA GLU A 782 19.57 -2.93 16.82
C GLU A 782 19.64 -2.37 15.39
N SER A 783 18.62 -2.60 14.56
CA SER A 783 18.54 -2.07 13.18
C SER A 783 18.69 -0.53 13.09
N GLY A 784 18.39 0.22 14.17
CA GLY A 784 18.49 1.67 14.18
C GLY A 784 17.50 2.39 13.24
N THR A 785 16.58 1.66 12.61
CA THR A 785 15.63 2.18 11.61
C THR A 785 14.65 3.23 12.16
N GLY A 786 14.48 3.26 13.48
CA GLY A 786 13.44 4.04 14.16
C GLY A 786 12.01 3.61 13.81
N SER A 787 11.82 2.42 13.24
CA SER A 787 10.50 1.86 12.92
C SER A 787 9.65 1.62 14.18
N SER A 788 8.34 1.46 14.01
CA SER A 788 7.46 1.05 15.12
C SER A 788 7.85 -0.33 15.67
N GLY A 789 8.38 -1.21 14.79
CA GLY A 789 8.88 -2.54 15.14
C GLY A 789 10.16 -2.48 15.98
N SER A 790 11.14 -1.65 15.59
CA SER A 790 12.38 -1.51 16.37
C SER A 790 12.11 -0.96 17.77
N MET A 791 11.23 0.05 17.89
CA MET A 791 10.82 0.61 19.19
C MET A 791 10.04 -0.39 20.05
N ALA A 792 9.12 -1.15 19.44
CA ALA A 792 8.36 -2.19 20.15
C ALA A 792 9.28 -3.34 20.62
N SER A 793 10.25 -3.73 19.80
CA SER A 793 11.24 -4.74 20.16
C SER A 793 12.18 -4.26 21.27
N ALA A 794 12.67 -3.02 21.20
CA ALA A 794 13.48 -2.41 22.26
C ALA A 794 12.71 -2.32 23.59
N GLN A 795 11.42 -1.94 23.53
CA GLN A 795 10.53 -1.97 24.70
C GLN A 795 10.42 -3.38 25.29
N ARG A 796 10.23 -4.42 24.47
CA ARG A 796 10.11 -5.82 24.92
C ARG A 796 11.42 -6.37 25.48
N LEU A 797 12.56 -6.02 24.90
CA LEU A 797 13.88 -6.35 25.45
C LEU A 797 14.02 -5.75 26.87
N ALA A 798 13.60 -4.50 27.04
CA ALA A 798 13.60 -3.86 28.36
C ALA A 798 12.64 -4.56 29.35
N LEU A 799 11.45 -4.99 28.92
CA LEU A 799 10.54 -5.79 29.75
C LEU A 799 11.16 -7.14 30.16
N ILE A 800 11.78 -7.87 29.22
CA ILE A 800 12.49 -9.13 29.50
C ILE A 800 13.63 -8.91 30.50
N ALA A 801 14.34 -7.79 30.40
CA ALA A 801 15.40 -7.40 31.32
C ALA A 801 14.88 -6.90 32.69
N GLY A 802 13.56 -6.68 32.83
CA GLY A 802 12.96 -6.07 34.03
C GLY A 802 13.29 -4.58 34.20
N ASP A 803 13.64 -3.87 33.12
CA ASP A 803 13.89 -2.42 33.10
C ASP A 803 12.64 -1.67 32.65
N LEU A 804 11.72 -1.45 33.59
CA LEU A 804 10.43 -0.81 33.32
C LEU A 804 10.57 0.66 32.91
N GLU A 805 11.60 1.36 33.39
CA GLU A 805 11.85 2.75 33.02
C GLU A 805 12.33 2.87 31.57
N LEU A 806 13.22 1.97 31.13
CA LEU A 806 13.63 1.90 29.73
C LEU A 806 12.46 1.48 28.83
N ALA A 807 11.66 0.50 29.24
CA ALA A 807 10.45 0.10 28.51
C ALA A 807 9.48 1.28 28.36
N ARG A 808 9.29 2.07 29.43
CA ARG A 808 8.45 3.27 29.42
C ARG A 808 8.96 4.34 28.46
N GLY A 809 10.28 4.55 28.42
CA GLY A 809 10.93 5.44 27.46
C GLY A 809 10.63 5.06 26.01
N TRP A 810 10.79 3.79 25.66
CA TRP A 810 10.49 3.28 24.32
C TRP A 810 9.00 3.35 23.97
N ALA A 811 8.11 3.06 24.93
CA ALA A 811 6.67 3.20 24.74
C ALA A 811 6.29 4.68 24.45
N ALA A 812 6.87 5.63 25.21
CA ALA A 812 6.67 7.06 24.98
C ALA A 812 7.17 7.51 23.61
N GLU A 813 8.34 7.06 23.20
CA GLU A 813 8.92 7.38 21.90
C GLU A 813 8.03 6.84 20.76
N ARG A 814 7.53 5.62 20.89
CA ARG A 814 6.61 5.00 19.93
C ARG A 814 5.30 5.77 19.82
N VAL A 815 4.73 6.25 20.94
CA VAL A 815 3.55 7.12 20.93
C VAL A 815 3.84 8.44 20.23
N ARG A 816 4.97 9.07 20.55
CA ARG A 816 5.36 10.37 20.00
C ARG A 816 5.54 10.31 18.48
N ARG A 817 6.20 9.26 17.98
CA ARG A 817 6.53 9.11 16.55
C ARG A 817 5.36 8.56 15.73
N TYR A 818 4.66 7.54 16.24
CA TYR A 818 3.67 6.79 15.46
C TYR A 818 2.23 6.95 15.90
N GLN A 819 1.95 7.66 17.00
CA GLN A 819 0.62 7.68 17.62
C GLN A 819 0.08 6.25 17.86
N SER A 820 0.99 5.32 18.20
CA SER A 820 0.65 3.90 18.34
C SER A 820 -0.29 3.68 19.53
N LYS A 821 -1.48 3.14 19.27
CA LYS A 821 -2.44 2.75 20.32
C LYS A 821 -1.88 1.71 21.29
N HIS A 822 -1.04 0.80 20.80
CA HIS A 822 -0.34 -0.17 21.64
C HIS A 822 0.76 0.51 22.47
N GLY A 823 1.52 1.43 21.88
CA GLY A 823 2.47 2.25 22.62
C GLY A 823 1.81 3.08 23.72
N ALA A 824 0.63 3.65 23.45
CA ALA A 824 -0.11 4.46 24.42
C ALA A 824 -0.64 3.62 25.57
N ARG A 825 -1.23 2.45 25.28
CA ARG A 825 -1.58 1.45 26.30
C ARG A 825 -0.39 1.16 27.19
N ASP A 826 0.73 0.74 26.59
CA ASP A 826 1.90 0.29 27.33
C ASP A 826 2.50 1.43 28.17
N LEU A 827 2.57 2.64 27.62
CA LEU A 827 3.02 3.83 28.33
C LEU A 827 2.15 4.12 29.57
N MET A 828 0.83 4.14 29.41
CA MET A 828 -0.09 4.46 30.51
C MET A 828 -0.08 3.37 31.59
N GLU A 829 -0.03 2.09 31.19
CA GLU A 829 0.10 0.98 32.12
C GLU A 829 1.42 1.04 32.91
N LEU A 830 2.54 1.35 32.24
CA LEU A 830 3.84 1.54 32.89
C LEU A 830 3.83 2.75 33.82
N LEU A 831 3.23 3.88 33.42
CA LEU A 831 3.08 5.06 34.27
C LEU A 831 2.28 4.74 35.55
N HIS A 832 1.22 3.93 35.46
CA HIS A 832 0.47 3.50 36.65
C HIS A 832 1.37 2.74 37.63
N VAL A 833 2.08 1.72 37.16
CA VAL A 833 2.86 0.85 38.05
C VAL A 833 4.17 1.48 38.54
N THR A 834 4.72 2.47 37.85
CA THR A 834 5.91 3.23 38.31
C THR A 834 5.56 4.43 39.19
N GLY A 835 4.30 4.58 39.61
CA GLY A 835 3.86 5.61 40.56
C GLY A 835 3.46 6.95 39.94
N GLU A 836 3.31 7.03 38.62
CA GLU A 836 2.84 8.21 37.88
C GLU A 836 1.36 8.10 37.44
N SER A 837 0.50 7.43 38.23
CA SER A 837 -0.92 7.19 37.91
C SER A 837 -1.71 8.46 37.53
N THR A 838 -1.46 9.61 38.16
CA THR A 838 -2.11 10.89 37.80
C THR A 838 -1.82 11.30 36.35
N ARG A 839 -0.59 11.05 35.88
CA ARG A 839 -0.20 11.33 34.50
C ARG A 839 -0.82 10.33 33.53
N ALA A 840 -0.88 9.05 33.92
CA ALA A 840 -1.56 8.02 33.14
C ALA A 840 -3.04 8.35 32.92
N TRP A 841 -3.77 8.72 33.97
CA TRP A 841 -5.18 9.12 33.87
C TRP A 841 -5.36 10.38 33.02
N THR A 842 -4.52 11.39 33.20
CA THR A 842 -4.53 12.59 32.34
C THR A 842 -4.37 12.23 30.85
N LEU A 843 -3.45 11.31 30.52
CA LEU A 843 -3.26 10.85 29.14
C LEU A 843 -4.48 10.06 28.65
N PHE A 844 -5.05 9.19 29.46
CA PHE A 844 -6.25 8.44 29.12
C PHE A 844 -7.42 9.38 28.81
N GLU A 845 -7.65 10.39 29.64
CA GLU A 845 -8.70 11.40 29.45
C GLU A 845 -8.52 12.19 28.15
N GLN A 846 -7.29 12.48 27.73
CA GLN A 846 -7.00 13.15 26.46
C GLN A 846 -7.18 12.21 25.26
N MET A 847 -6.75 10.96 25.37
CA MET A 847 -6.68 10.02 24.25
C MET A 847 -7.99 9.29 23.98
N HIS A 848 -8.79 8.94 25.00
CA HIS A 848 -10.01 8.15 24.76
C HIS A 848 -11.05 8.88 23.90
N VAL A 849 -11.10 10.22 24.00
CA VAL A 849 -11.96 11.07 23.16
C VAL A 849 -11.54 10.98 21.69
N SER A 850 -10.23 10.98 21.43
CA SER A 850 -9.69 11.10 20.07
C SER A 850 -9.46 9.76 19.38
N TRP A 851 -9.09 8.70 20.11
CA TRP A 851 -8.65 7.44 19.50
C TRP A 851 -9.75 6.37 19.45
N ARG A 852 -10.74 6.36 20.34
CA ARG A 852 -11.85 5.36 20.37
C ARG A 852 -11.39 3.90 20.13
N GLU A 853 -10.16 3.60 20.50
CA GLU A 853 -9.57 2.27 20.37
C GLU A 853 -9.73 1.54 21.70
N PRO A 854 -10.00 0.24 21.71
CA PRO A 854 -10.15 -0.48 22.96
C PRO A 854 -8.84 -0.76 23.70
N GLU A 855 -7.70 -0.69 23.03
CA GLU A 855 -6.39 -0.98 23.63
C GLU A 855 -6.07 -0.04 24.79
N ILE A 856 -6.45 1.24 24.69
CA ILE A 856 -6.21 2.23 25.76
C ILE A 856 -7.04 1.95 27.02
N TRP A 857 -8.17 1.24 26.92
CA TRP A 857 -8.99 0.88 28.09
C TRP A 857 -8.33 -0.20 28.96
N SER A 858 -7.31 -0.88 28.43
CA SER A 858 -6.45 -1.75 29.22
C SER A 858 -5.67 -0.99 30.29
N SER A 859 -5.28 0.27 30.04
CA SER A 859 -4.62 1.09 31.07
C SER A 859 -5.57 1.49 32.19
N ALA A 860 -6.83 1.81 31.87
CA ALA A 860 -7.86 2.11 32.87
C ALA A 860 -8.09 0.93 33.82
N LEU A 861 -8.02 -0.30 33.30
CA LEU A 861 -8.07 -1.51 34.13
C LEU A 861 -6.93 -1.49 35.15
N VAL A 862 -5.68 -1.30 34.73
CA VAL A 862 -4.52 -1.28 35.64
C VAL A 862 -4.66 -0.17 36.69
N GLY A 863 -5.05 1.05 36.28
CA GLY A 863 -5.26 2.16 37.20
C GLY A 863 -6.30 1.86 38.28
N HIS A 864 -7.49 1.39 37.88
CA HIS A 864 -8.54 1.06 38.83
C HIS A 864 -8.23 -0.14 39.74
N ARG A 865 -7.35 -1.05 39.29
CA ARG A 865 -6.89 -2.18 40.10
C ARG A 865 -5.96 -1.72 41.22
N LEU A 866 -5.00 -0.85 40.90
CA LEU A 866 -4.12 -0.20 41.88
C LEU A 866 -4.90 0.64 42.89
N GLU A 867 -5.94 1.32 42.45
CA GLU A 867 -6.83 2.13 43.30
C GLU A 867 -7.79 1.30 44.16
N SER A 868 -7.82 -0.03 43.99
CA SER A 868 -8.82 -0.90 44.62
C SER A 868 -10.25 -0.45 44.34
N ALA A 869 -10.52 0.13 43.16
CA ALA A 869 -11.83 0.63 42.81
C ALA A 869 -12.82 -0.54 42.72
N SER A 870 -13.96 -0.46 43.40
CA SER A 870 -15.01 -1.49 43.30
C SER A 870 -15.70 -1.44 41.95
N THR A 871 -16.39 -2.51 41.55
CA THR A 871 -17.20 -2.52 40.33
C THR A 871 -18.25 -1.40 40.30
N GLY A 872 -18.85 -1.09 41.47
CA GLY A 872 -19.76 0.05 41.62
C GLY A 872 -19.07 1.38 41.37
N SER A 873 -17.89 1.60 41.96
CA SER A 873 -17.08 2.82 41.75
C SER A 873 -16.65 2.99 40.28
N ILE A 874 -16.33 1.91 39.59
CA ILE A 874 -16.01 1.94 38.15
C ILE A 874 -17.26 2.29 37.33
N ALA A 875 -18.43 1.73 37.69
CA ALA A 875 -19.68 2.06 37.03
C ALA A 875 -20.07 3.54 37.25
N GLU A 876 -19.86 4.08 38.45
CA GLU A 876 -20.02 5.51 38.77
C GLU A 876 -19.07 6.37 37.94
N TRP A 877 -17.78 6.02 37.86
CA TRP A 877 -16.80 6.73 37.02
C TRP A 877 -17.21 6.76 35.55
N ILE A 878 -17.65 5.61 35.00
CA ILE A 878 -18.22 5.55 33.64
C ILE A 878 -19.46 6.45 33.52
N ALA A 879 -20.31 6.47 34.53
CA ALA A 879 -21.56 7.23 34.53
C ALA A 879 -21.36 8.76 34.59
N GLU A 880 -20.33 9.22 35.30
CA GLU A 880 -19.96 10.63 35.51
C GLU A 880 -19.14 11.21 34.34
N SER A 881 -18.40 10.36 33.64
CA SER A 881 -17.56 10.75 32.53
C SER A 881 -18.34 11.17 31.27
N THR A 882 -17.68 11.95 30.41
CA THR A 882 -18.16 12.24 29.04
C THR A 882 -18.07 11.05 28.10
N PHE A 883 -17.67 9.84 28.56
CA PHE A 883 -17.50 8.65 27.72
C PHE A 883 -18.81 8.22 27.03
N LEU A 884 -19.96 8.63 27.58
CA LEU A 884 -21.30 8.21 27.15
C LEU A 884 -21.99 9.22 26.21
N ASP A 885 -21.49 10.46 26.11
CA ASP A 885 -22.15 11.54 25.35
C ASP A 885 -21.90 11.46 23.83
N ASP A 886 -21.13 10.46 23.40
CA ASP A 886 -20.71 10.29 22.00
C ASP A 886 -21.75 9.55 21.12
N SER A 887 -22.94 9.30 21.68
CA SER A 887 -24.03 8.55 21.06
C SER A 887 -24.66 9.22 19.83
N ASP A 888 -24.37 10.51 19.60
CA ASP A 888 -24.91 11.35 18.52
C ASP A 888 -23.90 11.65 17.39
N SER A 889 -22.62 11.27 17.57
CA SER A 889 -21.63 11.30 16.47
C SER A 889 -21.97 10.18 15.50
N GLY A 890 -21.84 10.41 14.18
CA GLY A 890 -22.49 9.60 13.14
C GLY A 890 -22.21 8.10 13.15
N ALA A 891 -21.28 7.59 13.98
CA ALA A 891 -20.62 6.27 14.06
C ALA A 891 -21.57 5.04 14.11
N ARG A 892 -22.88 5.29 14.17
CA ARG A 892 -23.92 4.27 14.12
C ARG A 892 -24.01 3.57 12.76
N ARG A 893 -23.66 4.21 11.63
CA ARG A 893 -23.90 3.65 10.28
C ARG A 893 -22.78 2.74 9.76
N SER A 894 -21.58 2.83 10.34
CA SER A 894 -20.42 2.03 9.93
C SER A 894 -20.27 0.67 10.64
N GLY A 895 -21.29 0.20 11.37
CA GLY A 895 -21.32 -1.16 11.92
C GLY A 895 -20.43 -1.41 13.14
N GLY A 896 -19.43 -0.56 13.42
CA GLY A 896 -18.31 -0.90 14.32
C GLY A 896 -18.08 -0.04 15.57
N ALA A 897 -18.90 0.97 15.89
CA ALA A 897 -18.77 1.68 17.17
C ALA A 897 -19.16 0.72 18.31
N MET A 898 -18.16 0.07 18.91
CA MET A 898 -18.35 -0.72 20.13
C MET A 898 -18.65 0.20 21.30
N ASP A 899 -19.58 -0.21 22.15
CA ASP A 899 -19.80 0.40 23.45
C ASP A 899 -18.62 0.06 24.38
N LEU A 900 -17.51 0.80 24.24
CA LEU A 900 -16.25 0.52 24.94
C LEU A 900 -16.39 0.59 26.45
N ALA A 901 -17.19 1.52 26.98
CA ALA A 901 -17.41 1.67 28.41
C ALA A 901 -18.17 0.48 29.04
N PRO A 902 -19.36 0.06 28.54
CA PRO A 902 -19.99 -1.17 29.02
C PRO A 902 -19.13 -2.42 28.86
N ARG A 903 -18.37 -2.51 27.76
CA ARG A 903 -17.41 -3.61 27.54
C ARG A 903 -16.29 -3.60 28.59
N TYR A 904 -15.75 -2.43 28.89
CA TYR A 904 -14.73 -2.23 29.91
C TYR A 904 -15.25 -2.57 31.30
N LEU A 905 -16.47 -2.15 31.66
CA LEU A 905 -17.10 -2.52 32.92
C LEU A 905 -17.25 -4.04 33.05
N LEU A 906 -17.62 -4.71 31.95
CA LEU A 906 -17.71 -6.16 31.91
C LEU A 906 -16.35 -6.82 32.19
N LEU A 907 -15.30 -6.38 31.49
CA LEU A 907 -13.91 -6.81 31.72
C LEU A 907 -13.46 -6.58 33.18
N ALA A 908 -13.67 -5.36 33.69
CA ALA A 908 -13.22 -4.97 35.02
C ALA A 908 -13.98 -5.66 36.15
N GLY A 909 -15.25 -6.02 35.95
CA GLY A 909 -16.06 -6.70 36.96
C GLY A 909 -15.86 -8.21 37.03
N GLN A 910 -15.42 -8.85 35.94
CA GLN A 910 -15.34 -10.33 35.85
C GLN A 910 -13.91 -10.89 35.91
N MET A 911 -12.88 -10.09 35.59
CA MET A 911 -11.51 -10.59 35.57
C MET A 911 -10.89 -10.57 36.98
N ASP A 912 -10.53 -11.74 37.52
CA ASP A 912 -9.88 -11.94 38.83
C ASP A 912 -10.54 -11.23 40.03
N ARG A 913 -11.84 -10.96 39.96
CA ARG A 913 -12.63 -10.35 41.04
C ARG A 913 -13.98 -11.05 41.13
N THR A 914 -14.54 -11.06 42.33
CA THR A 914 -15.93 -11.48 42.53
C THR A 914 -16.85 -10.30 42.19
N PRO A 915 -17.67 -10.38 41.14
CA PRO A 915 -18.60 -9.30 40.82
C PRO A 915 -19.65 -9.17 41.93
N SER A 916 -20.04 -7.94 42.24
CA SER A 916 -21.12 -7.67 43.18
C SER A 916 -22.47 -8.19 42.64
N PRO A 917 -23.45 -8.50 43.51
CA PRO A 917 -24.75 -9.03 43.08
C PRO A 917 -25.53 -8.11 42.12
N ASP A 918 -25.26 -6.81 42.16
CA ASP A 918 -25.83 -5.77 41.30
C ASP A 918 -25.07 -5.59 39.97
N PHE A 919 -23.96 -6.30 39.74
CA PHE A 919 -23.14 -6.17 38.53
C PHE A 919 -23.93 -6.23 37.21
N PRO A 920 -24.90 -7.16 37.02
CA PRO A 920 -25.70 -7.16 35.80
C PRO A 920 -26.55 -5.89 35.63
N ALA A 921 -27.03 -5.32 36.74
CA ALA A 921 -27.76 -4.05 36.72
C ALA A 921 -26.82 -2.89 36.39
N LEU A 922 -25.61 -2.84 36.96
CA LEU A 922 -24.60 -1.82 36.63
C LEU A 922 -24.23 -1.82 35.14
N VAL A 923 -24.04 -3.01 34.54
CA VAL A 923 -23.79 -3.14 33.08
C VAL A 923 -25.01 -2.72 32.26
N SER A 924 -26.21 -3.05 32.73
CA SER A 924 -27.47 -2.62 32.09
C SER A 924 -27.65 -1.10 32.14
N ASP A 925 -27.35 -0.46 33.27
CA ASP A 925 -27.47 0.98 33.47
C ASP A 925 -26.46 1.76 32.64
N ALA A 926 -25.23 1.23 32.51
CA ALA A 926 -24.22 1.77 31.59
C ALA A 926 -24.69 1.71 30.11
N TYR A 927 -25.61 0.80 29.78
CA TYR A 927 -26.14 0.60 28.43
C TYR A 927 -27.46 1.33 28.14
N SER A 928 -28.35 1.43 29.14
CA SER A 928 -29.77 1.81 28.99
C SER A 928 -30.03 3.31 28.79
N ARG A 929 -29.01 4.13 28.51
CA ARG A 929 -29.18 5.58 28.29
C ARG A 929 -29.84 5.87 26.92
N PRO A 930 -30.72 6.91 26.81
CA PRO A 930 -31.57 7.12 25.65
C PRO A 930 -30.79 7.28 24.34
N GLY A 931 -31.06 6.41 23.35
CA GLY A 931 -30.53 6.53 21.99
C GLY A 931 -29.95 5.25 21.39
N SER A 932 -29.58 4.23 22.17
CA SER A 932 -28.80 3.06 21.74
C SER A 932 -29.56 1.93 21.03
N GLN A 933 -30.80 2.13 20.58
CA GLN A 933 -31.57 1.07 19.89
C GLN A 933 -31.00 0.76 18.49
N ARG A 934 -30.00 -0.12 18.42
CA ARG A 934 -29.60 -0.79 17.17
C ARG A 934 -30.60 -1.91 16.86
N ARG A 935 -31.05 -1.97 15.61
CA ARG A 935 -31.48 -3.25 15.03
C ARG A 935 -30.21 -4.09 14.80
N PRO A 936 -30.09 -5.30 15.37
CA PRO A 936 -28.94 -6.16 15.08
C PRO A 936 -28.86 -6.42 13.57
N GLN A 937 -27.73 -6.06 12.96
CA GLN A 937 -27.43 -6.41 11.58
C GLN A 937 -26.86 -7.85 11.56
N ASN A 938 -27.67 -8.74 10.98
CA ASN A 938 -27.33 -9.99 10.32
C ASN A 938 -27.20 -11.30 11.13
N ASP A 939 -28.06 -12.21 10.66
CA ASP A 939 -27.93 -13.65 10.43
C ASP A 939 -27.70 -14.57 11.65
N PRO A 940 -28.79 -15.04 12.29
CA PRO A 940 -28.73 -16.05 13.35
C PRO A 940 -28.39 -17.43 12.75
N LYS A 941 -27.16 -17.62 12.27
CA LYS A 941 -26.63 -18.94 11.88
C LYS A 941 -26.53 -19.91 13.07
N PHE A 942 -26.63 -19.39 14.30
CA PHE A 942 -26.49 -20.15 15.54
C PHE A 942 -27.76 -20.94 15.97
N VAL A 943 -28.90 -20.73 15.30
CA VAL A 943 -30.21 -21.26 15.79
C VAL A 943 -30.66 -22.54 15.05
N ALA A 944 -29.99 -22.91 13.95
CA ALA A 944 -30.40 -24.08 13.16
C ALA A 944 -30.10 -25.40 13.90
N GLY A 945 -31.15 -26.05 14.43
CA GLY A 945 -31.08 -27.42 14.96
C GLY A 945 -31.47 -27.60 16.43
N ASN A 946 -31.61 -26.53 17.21
CA ASN A 946 -32.07 -26.61 18.61
C ASN A 946 -33.54 -26.12 18.74
N PRO A 947 -34.51 -27.00 19.04
CA PRO A 947 -35.93 -26.63 19.15
C PRO A 947 -36.22 -25.57 20.21
N ASP A 948 -35.42 -25.51 21.28
CA ASP A 948 -35.62 -24.55 22.38
C ASP A 948 -35.10 -23.16 22.01
N LEU A 949 -34.06 -23.07 21.18
CA LEU A 949 -33.57 -21.78 20.66
C LEU A 949 -34.50 -21.20 19.58
N GLU A 950 -35.15 -22.04 18.76
CA GLU A 950 -36.18 -21.59 17.81
C GLU A 950 -37.45 -21.08 18.53
N LYS A 951 -37.84 -21.71 19.65
CA LYS A 951 -38.91 -21.18 20.53
C LYS A 951 -38.52 -19.84 21.16
N ALA A 952 -37.29 -19.71 21.65
CA ALA A 952 -36.79 -18.46 22.22
C ALA A 952 -36.83 -17.33 21.17
N LYS A 953 -36.37 -17.60 19.94
CA LYS A 953 -36.41 -16.67 18.80
C LYS A 953 -37.82 -16.20 18.45
N ALA A 954 -38.82 -17.08 18.55
CA ALA A 954 -40.23 -16.73 18.32
C ALA A 954 -40.82 -15.84 19.43
N ALA A 955 -40.48 -16.11 20.69
CA ALA A 955 -40.87 -15.24 21.82
C ALA A 955 -40.16 -13.87 21.79
N TYR A 956 -39.00 -13.79 21.13
CA TYR A 956 -38.13 -12.61 21.09
C TYR A 956 -38.59 -11.46 20.20
N ALA A 957 -39.42 -11.73 19.19
CA ALA A 957 -39.89 -10.69 18.28
C ALA A 957 -40.78 -9.63 19.00
N ASP A 958 -41.32 -9.96 20.18
CA ASP A 958 -42.36 -9.18 20.86
C ASP A 958 -41.87 -8.32 22.05
N THR A 959 -40.67 -8.54 22.61
CA THR A 959 -40.25 -7.91 23.90
C THR A 959 -39.23 -6.78 23.80
N GLY A 960 -38.75 -6.44 22.59
CA GLY A 960 -37.67 -5.45 22.39
C GLY A 960 -36.27 -6.03 22.61
N PHE A 961 -35.27 -5.40 21.99
CA PHE A 961 -33.87 -5.85 22.02
C PHE A 961 -33.18 -5.38 23.30
N GLU A 962 -33.02 -6.29 24.28
CA GLU A 962 -32.05 -6.09 25.36
C GLU A 962 -30.64 -6.46 24.85
N HIS A 963 -29.62 -5.69 25.23
CA HIS A 963 -28.25 -5.96 24.79
C HIS A 963 -27.70 -7.25 25.40
N VAL A 964 -26.71 -7.86 24.76
CA VAL A 964 -26.13 -9.14 25.21
C VAL A 964 -25.25 -8.99 26.46
N TYR A 965 -24.66 -7.81 26.70
CA TYR A 965 -23.71 -7.61 27.82
C TYR A 965 -24.32 -7.78 29.22
N PRO A 966 -25.50 -7.23 29.57
CA PRO A 966 -26.11 -7.51 30.87
C PRO A 966 -26.39 -9.01 31.11
N ARG A 967 -26.74 -9.75 30.04
CA ARG A 967 -26.98 -11.20 30.11
C ARG A 967 -25.68 -11.97 30.35
N LEU A 968 -24.60 -11.58 29.67
CA LEU A 968 -23.27 -12.14 29.89
C LEU A 968 -22.75 -11.79 31.30
N ALA A 969 -23.00 -10.57 31.79
CA ALA A 969 -22.68 -10.16 33.15
C ALA A 969 -23.42 -11.02 34.20
N ALA A 970 -24.71 -11.30 33.97
CA ALA A 970 -25.49 -12.19 34.82
C ALA A 970 -24.96 -13.63 34.81
N ALA A 971 -24.61 -14.14 33.62
CA ALA A 971 -24.05 -15.48 33.46
C ALA A 971 -22.70 -15.62 34.18
N MET A 972 -21.78 -14.68 33.95
CA MET A 972 -20.48 -14.67 34.62
C MET A 972 -20.58 -14.43 36.12
N SER A 973 -21.50 -13.59 36.58
CA SER A 973 -21.73 -13.39 38.01
C SER A 973 -22.20 -14.68 38.69
N ALA A 974 -23.14 -15.41 38.08
CA ALA A 974 -23.55 -16.71 38.59
C ALA A 974 -22.39 -17.72 38.56
N PHE A 975 -21.64 -17.77 37.46
CA PHE A 975 -20.49 -18.65 37.28
C PHE A 975 -19.41 -18.42 38.35
N LEU A 976 -18.99 -17.16 38.54
CA LEU A 976 -17.95 -16.79 39.50
C LEU A 976 -18.37 -17.00 40.96
N ASN A 977 -19.69 -17.09 41.23
CA ASN A 977 -20.24 -17.44 42.55
C ASN A 977 -20.48 -18.95 42.73
N GLY A 978 -20.15 -19.79 41.75
CA GLY A 978 -20.35 -21.25 41.80
C GLY A 978 -21.81 -21.70 41.59
N ASP A 979 -22.71 -20.82 41.13
CA ASP A 979 -24.10 -21.15 40.80
C ASP A 979 -24.18 -21.61 39.33
N TYR A 980 -23.67 -22.82 39.06
CA TYR A 980 -23.55 -23.36 37.70
C TYR A 980 -24.89 -23.54 37.00
N GLU A 981 -25.97 -23.86 37.72
CA GLU A 981 -27.30 -23.98 37.12
C GLU A 981 -27.81 -22.62 36.60
N ARG A 982 -27.68 -21.56 37.40
CA ARG A 982 -28.04 -20.21 36.95
C ARG A 982 -27.11 -19.71 35.86
N ALA A 983 -25.82 -19.99 35.94
CA ALA A 983 -24.83 -19.65 34.92
C ALA A 983 -25.16 -20.31 33.58
N HIS A 984 -25.38 -21.64 33.57
CA HIS A 984 -25.76 -22.41 32.38
C HIS A 984 -27.00 -21.84 31.71
N ASN A 985 -28.05 -21.58 32.48
CA ASN A 985 -29.30 -21.02 31.95
C ASN A 985 -29.12 -19.60 31.38
N ALA A 986 -28.29 -18.77 32.02
CA ALA A 986 -28.00 -17.43 31.56
C ALA A 986 -27.12 -17.42 30.29
N PHE A 987 -26.12 -18.31 30.19
CA PHE A 987 -25.32 -18.49 28.98
C PHE A 987 -26.14 -19.04 27.82
N LEU A 988 -26.96 -20.08 28.06
CA LEU A 988 -27.87 -20.62 27.05
C LEU A 988 -28.84 -19.54 26.54
N ASN A 989 -29.33 -18.70 27.45
CA ASN A 989 -30.14 -17.56 27.08
C ASN A 989 -29.35 -16.53 26.25
N ALA A 990 -28.12 -16.18 26.62
CA ALA A 990 -27.28 -15.28 25.83
C ALA A 990 -26.94 -15.84 24.44
N ALA A 991 -26.68 -17.15 24.34
CA ALA A 991 -26.39 -17.87 23.08
C ALA A 991 -27.55 -17.81 22.09
N SER A 992 -28.79 -17.67 22.58
CA SER A 992 -29.99 -17.49 21.74
C SER A 992 -29.99 -16.18 20.94
N TYR A 993 -29.14 -15.21 21.31
CA TYR A 993 -29.03 -13.91 20.66
C TYR A 993 -27.77 -13.73 19.81
N ARG A 994 -26.66 -14.32 20.25
CA ARG A 994 -25.35 -14.11 19.67
C ARG A 994 -24.46 -15.29 19.98
N ASP A 995 -23.49 -15.50 19.11
CA ASP A 995 -22.29 -16.28 19.43
C ASP A 995 -21.68 -15.81 20.76
N LEU A 996 -21.45 -16.77 21.67
CA LEU A 996 -20.86 -16.53 22.98
C LEU A 996 -19.38 -16.15 22.87
N GLY A 997 -18.68 -16.56 21.80
CA GLY A 997 -17.27 -16.25 21.56
C GLY A 997 -16.42 -16.52 22.82
N GLU A 998 -15.89 -15.44 23.41
CA GLU A 998 -15.06 -15.46 24.62
C GLU A 998 -15.71 -16.06 25.89
N TYR A 999 -17.02 -16.33 25.86
CA TYR A 999 -17.73 -16.94 26.97
C TYR A 999 -17.97 -18.44 26.81
N THR A 1000 -17.58 -19.01 25.66
CA THR A 1000 -17.90 -20.40 25.30
C THR A 1000 -17.25 -21.41 26.24
N SER A 1001 -16.02 -21.17 26.71
CA SER A 1001 -15.36 -22.06 27.67
C SER A 1001 -15.99 -22.03 29.06
N TYR A 1002 -16.50 -20.88 29.51
CA TYR A 1002 -17.22 -20.77 30.79
C TYR A 1002 -18.60 -21.42 30.74
N TYR A 1003 -19.26 -21.32 29.58
CA TYR A 1003 -20.48 -22.09 29.32
C TYR A 1003 -20.19 -23.59 29.32
N ALA A 1004 -19.08 -24.03 28.72
CA ALA A 1004 -18.63 -25.42 28.73
C ALA A 1004 -18.44 -25.95 30.16
N ILE A 1005 -17.76 -25.20 31.03
CA ILE A 1005 -17.56 -25.59 32.43
C ILE A 1005 -18.91 -25.70 33.15
N SER A 1006 -19.77 -24.69 33.01
CA SER A 1006 -21.09 -24.68 33.66
C SER A 1006 -21.96 -25.86 33.23
N ALA A 1007 -21.88 -26.27 31.96
CA ALA A 1007 -22.63 -27.39 31.43
C ALA A 1007 -22.07 -28.74 31.91
N ALA A 1008 -20.74 -28.89 31.91
CA ALA A 1008 -20.08 -30.12 32.35
C ALA A 1008 -20.29 -30.40 33.86
N GLU A 1009 -20.25 -29.36 34.69
CA GLU A 1009 -20.61 -29.43 36.11
C GLU A 1009 -22.04 -29.96 36.37
N LEU A 1010 -22.94 -29.78 35.40
CA LEU A 1010 -24.32 -30.23 35.47
C LEU A 1010 -24.57 -31.56 34.74
N GLY A 1011 -23.55 -32.16 34.11
CA GLY A 1011 -23.69 -33.29 33.20
C GLY A 1011 -24.61 -32.99 32.01
N ARG A 1012 -24.47 -31.80 31.41
CA ARG A 1012 -25.26 -31.27 30.29
C ARG A 1012 -24.38 -30.86 29.10
N GLU A 1013 -23.26 -31.55 28.91
CA GLU A 1013 -22.25 -31.29 27.89
C GLU A 1013 -22.84 -31.28 26.47
N GLU A 1014 -23.93 -32.01 26.24
CA GLU A 1014 -24.64 -32.06 24.95
C GLU A 1014 -25.16 -30.71 24.48
N HIS A 1015 -25.48 -29.79 25.40
CA HIS A 1015 -25.92 -28.44 25.02
C HIS A 1015 -24.79 -27.63 24.39
N VAL A 1016 -23.58 -27.78 24.93
CA VAL A 1016 -22.37 -27.13 24.42
C VAL A 1016 -21.90 -27.85 23.17
N ALA A 1017 -21.91 -29.18 23.17
CA ALA A 1017 -21.57 -29.99 22.00
C ALA A 1017 -22.55 -29.80 20.84
N ALA A 1018 -23.81 -29.43 21.07
CA ALA A 1018 -24.75 -29.07 20.01
C ALA A 1018 -24.47 -27.66 19.43
N ALA A 1019 -24.18 -26.69 20.30
CA ALA A 1019 -23.76 -25.34 19.90
C ALA A 1019 -22.42 -25.36 19.14
N LEU A 1020 -21.49 -26.19 19.60
CA LEU A 1020 -20.22 -26.45 18.96
C LEU A 1020 -20.37 -27.42 17.79
N GLY A 1021 -21.30 -28.36 17.76
CA GLY A 1021 -21.32 -29.51 16.83
C GLY A 1021 -21.52 -29.16 15.36
N VAL A 1022 -22.33 -28.12 15.08
CA VAL A 1022 -22.44 -27.54 13.73
C VAL A 1022 -21.10 -26.92 13.32
N ARG A 1023 -20.43 -26.22 14.24
CA ARG A 1023 -19.08 -25.69 14.04
C ARG A 1023 -18.02 -26.78 14.02
N PHE A 1024 -18.19 -27.87 14.78
CA PHE A 1024 -17.20 -28.91 15.05
C PHE A 1024 -17.08 -29.85 13.88
N SER A 1025 -18.19 -30.15 13.20
CA SER A 1025 -18.15 -30.90 11.93
C SER A 1025 -17.54 -30.06 10.81
N GLU A 1026 -17.95 -28.79 10.66
CA GLU A 1026 -17.28 -27.81 9.79
C GLU A 1026 -15.81 -27.60 10.21
N TYR A 1027 -15.48 -27.67 11.49
CA TYR A 1027 -14.15 -27.46 12.07
C TYR A 1027 -13.26 -28.69 11.92
N GLN A 1028 -13.76 -29.90 12.14
CA GLN A 1028 -13.04 -31.14 11.86
C GLN A 1028 -12.83 -31.29 10.37
N GLU A 1029 -13.74 -30.76 9.54
CA GLU A 1029 -13.51 -30.60 8.11
C GLU A 1029 -12.48 -29.50 7.82
N ARG A 1030 -12.51 -28.33 8.48
CA ARG A 1030 -11.51 -27.25 8.32
C ARG A 1030 -10.12 -27.57 8.87
N LEU A 1031 -10.03 -28.38 9.92
CA LEU A 1031 -8.80 -28.91 10.52
C LEU A 1031 -8.26 -30.09 9.71
N ARG A 1032 -9.11 -31.02 9.23
CA ARG A 1032 -8.67 -32.06 8.29
C ARG A 1032 -8.25 -31.46 6.95
N ASN A 1033 -8.93 -30.41 6.52
CA ASN A 1033 -8.55 -29.60 5.37
C ASN A 1033 -7.59 -28.47 5.76
N GLU A 1034 -6.88 -28.61 6.90
CA GLU A 1034 -6.05 -27.62 7.60
C GLU A 1034 -5.63 -26.49 6.66
N ARG A 1035 -6.49 -25.47 6.55
CA ARG A 1035 -6.18 -24.25 5.82
C ARG A 1035 -5.27 -23.44 6.72
N VAL A 1036 -4.03 -23.90 6.87
CA VAL A 1036 -3.02 -23.36 7.77
C VAL A 1036 -2.58 -21.99 7.25
N GLY A 1037 -3.39 -20.97 7.47
CA GLY A 1037 -3.15 -19.65 6.86
C GLY A 1037 -4.35 -18.73 6.75
N GLY A 1038 -5.53 -19.11 7.25
CA GLY A 1038 -6.64 -18.16 7.41
C GLY A 1038 -6.19 -16.94 8.20
N GLU A 1039 -6.52 -15.74 7.71
CA GLU A 1039 -6.01 -14.43 8.16
C GLU A 1039 -6.37 -14.05 9.61
N GLY A 1040 -7.17 -14.85 10.33
CA GLY A 1040 -7.58 -14.56 11.71
C GLY A 1040 -6.70 -15.28 12.74
N LEU A 1041 -5.76 -14.57 13.38
CA LEU A 1041 -5.22 -15.03 14.67
C LEU A 1041 -6.37 -15.12 15.69
N GLY A 1042 -6.54 -16.28 16.32
CA GLY A 1042 -7.57 -16.52 17.34
C GLY A 1042 -8.97 -16.69 16.83
N GLU A 1043 -9.10 -17.19 15.61
CA GLU A 1043 -10.38 -17.68 15.11
C GLU A 1043 -10.91 -18.85 15.94
N PHE A 1044 -10.04 -19.73 16.44
CA PHE A 1044 -10.43 -20.97 17.12
C PHE A 1044 -10.07 -21.00 18.60
N PHE A 1045 -9.45 -19.94 19.11
CA PHE A 1045 -9.03 -19.84 20.51
C PHE A 1045 -10.13 -20.25 21.51
N ASP A 1046 -11.33 -19.70 21.36
CA ASP A 1046 -12.44 -19.96 22.28
C ASP A 1046 -13.02 -21.38 22.14
N ASP A 1047 -13.03 -21.90 20.92
CA ASP A 1047 -13.47 -23.26 20.63
C ASP A 1047 -12.47 -24.27 21.23
N TYR A 1048 -11.16 -24.06 21.06
CA TYR A 1048 -10.13 -24.89 21.69
C TYR A 1048 -10.24 -24.90 23.21
N LEU A 1049 -10.51 -23.76 23.84
CA LEU A 1049 -10.74 -23.73 25.28
C LEU A 1049 -11.97 -24.55 25.69
N ALA A 1050 -13.06 -24.47 24.94
CA ALA A 1050 -14.25 -25.28 25.22
C ALA A 1050 -14.00 -26.78 25.00
N PHE A 1051 -13.26 -27.17 23.95
CA PHE A 1051 -12.86 -28.57 23.75
C PHE A 1051 -11.93 -29.07 24.85
N ALA A 1052 -11.02 -28.23 25.34
CA ALA A 1052 -10.20 -28.57 26.49
C ALA A 1052 -11.05 -28.90 27.73
N VAL A 1053 -12.10 -28.11 27.98
CA VAL A 1053 -13.04 -28.35 29.07
C VAL A 1053 -13.77 -29.67 28.87
N LEU A 1054 -14.41 -29.88 27.72
CA LEU A 1054 -15.17 -31.10 27.46
C LEU A 1054 -14.30 -32.37 27.56
N ALA A 1055 -13.10 -32.34 26.97
CA ALA A 1055 -12.16 -33.46 27.05
C ALA A 1055 -11.70 -33.72 28.49
N ALA A 1056 -11.45 -32.67 29.30
CA ALA A 1056 -11.02 -32.82 30.68
C ALA A 1056 -12.08 -33.48 31.57
N PHE A 1057 -13.36 -33.10 31.42
CA PHE A 1057 -14.48 -33.69 32.17
C PHE A 1057 -14.78 -35.13 31.75
N ASP A 1058 -14.49 -35.49 30.49
CA ASP A 1058 -14.49 -36.87 30.00
C ASP A 1058 -13.27 -37.72 30.44
N GLY A 1059 -12.35 -37.14 31.22
CA GLY A 1059 -11.12 -37.80 31.68
C GLY A 1059 -10.04 -37.93 30.61
N GLN A 1060 -10.18 -37.25 29.47
CA GLN A 1060 -9.21 -37.25 28.37
C GLN A 1060 -8.16 -36.14 28.55
N HIS A 1061 -7.38 -36.24 29.63
CA HIS A 1061 -6.47 -35.17 30.06
C HIS A 1061 -5.40 -34.78 29.03
N ASP A 1062 -4.82 -35.75 28.32
CA ASP A 1062 -3.83 -35.49 27.27
C ASP A 1062 -4.40 -34.65 26.12
N GLU A 1063 -5.63 -34.97 25.72
CA GLU A 1063 -6.35 -34.28 24.66
C GLU A 1063 -6.77 -32.87 25.09
N ALA A 1064 -7.22 -32.72 26.34
CA ALA A 1064 -7.51 -31.41 26.91
C ALA A 1064 -6.27 -30.52 26.97
N LEU A 1065 -5.12 -31.06 27.40
CA LEU A 1065 -3.85 -30.33 27.41
C LEU A 1065 -3.39 -29.96 25.99
N ARG A 1066 -3.62 -30.83 25.01
CA ARG A 1066 -3.38 -30.53 23.58
C ARG A 1066 -4.22 -29.33 23.13
N TYR A 1067 -5.51 -29.29 23.49
CA TYR A 1067 -6.38 -28.16 23.16
C TYR A 1067 -5.98 -26.87 23.88
N LEU A 1068 -5.54 -26.91 25.14
CA LEU A 1068 -4.99 -25.73 25.83
C LEU A 1068 -3.76 -25.17 25.11
N LYS A 1069 -2.87 -26.03 24.61
CA LYS A 1069 -1.70 -25.62 23.82
C LYS A 1069 -2.09 -25.04 22.46
N LEU A 1070 -3.09 -25.62 21.79
CA LEU A 1070 -3.64 -25.06 20.55
C LEU A 1070 -4.26 -23.68 20.77
N ALA A 1071 -5.02 -23.50 21.85
CA ALA A 1071 -5.53 -22.19 22.25
C ALA A 1071 -4.38 -21.20 22.50
N LEU A 1072 -3.32 -21.60 23.22
CA LEU A 1072 -2.15 -20.73 23.41
C LEU A 1072 -1.53 -20.29 22.07
N ASN A 1073 -1.38 -21.22 21.12
CA ASN A 1073 -0.77 -20.95 19.83
C ASN A 1073 -1.64 -20.09 18.91
N ASP A 1074 -2.96 -20.22 19.02
CA ASP A 1074 -3.97 -19.43 18.31
C ASP A 1074 -4.44 -18.22 19.14
N ARG A 1075 -3.69 -17.75 20.14
CA ARG A 1075 -4.17 -16.68 21.01
C ARG A 1075 -4.42 -15.36 20.26
N PRO A 1076 -5.65 -14.78 20.29
CA PRO A 1076 -5.96 -13.50 19.66
C PRO A 1076 -5.32 -12.33 20.39
N PHE A 1077 -5.31 -11.16 19.75
CA PHE A 1077 -4.90 -9.92 20.41
C PHE A 1077 -5.90 -9.45 21.49
N LEU A 1078 -5.40 -8.68 22.46
CA LEU A 1078 -6.17 -8.16 23.61
C LEU A 1078 -7.31 -7.20 23.20
N GLY A 1079 -7.26 -6.64 22.00
CA GLY A 1079 -7.97 -5.43 21.60
C GLY A 1079 -9.47 -5.46 21.83
N ARG A 1080 -10.24 -6.41 21.27
CA ARG A 1080 -11.72 -6.31 21.23
C ARG A 1080 -12.48 -7.15 22.25
N ARG A 1081 -11.77 -7.88 23.12
CA ARG A 1081 -12.33 -8.89 24.03
C ARG A 1081 -12.73 -8.32 25.39
N THR A 1082 -13.83 -8.78 25.98
CA THR A 1082 -14.19 -8.48 27.38
C THR A 1082 -13.43 -9.37 28.37
N ILE A 1083 -12.69 -10.38 27.89
CA ILE A 1083 -11.79 -11.20 28.69
C ILE A 1083 -10.44 -11.30 27.99
N TYR A 1084 -9.36 -11.02 28.71
CA TYR A 1084 -8.01 -11.16 28.14
C TYR A 1084 -7.70 -12.63 27.85
N PRO A 1085 -7.22 -12.97 26.64
CA PRO A 1085 -6.97 -14.36 26.25
C PRO A 1085 -6.03 -15.09 27.21
N MET A 1086 -4.95 -14.45 27.66
CA MET A 1086 -4.00 -15.07 28.59
C MET A 1086 -4.62 -15.34 29.95
N TYR A 1087 -5.45 -14.41 30.45
CA TYR A 1087 -6.21 -14.63 31.69
C TYR A 1087 -7.18 -15.80 31.51
N GLN A 1088 -7.97 -15.80 30.44
CA GLN A 1088 -8.97 -16.83 30.18
C GLN A 1088 -8.36 -18.23 30.07
N LEU A 1089 -7.25 -18.35 29.34
CA LEU A 1089 -6.52 -19.60 29.18
C LEU A 1089 -5.98 -20.14 30.52
N VAL A 1090 -5.40 -19.26 31.34
CA VAL A 1090 -4.91 -19.62 32.69
C VAL A 1090 -6.07 -19.95 33.63
N ASP A 1091 -7.15 -19.16 33.62
CA ASP A 1091 -8.33 -19.36 34.46
C ASP A 1091 -9.04 -20.68 34.14
N VAL A 1092 -9.15 -21.05 32.86
CA VAL A 1092 -9.66 -22.37 32.46
C VAL A 1092 -8.75 -23.48 32.96
N ALA A 1093 -7.43 -23.41 32.74
CA ALA A 1093 -6.50 -24.44 33.21
C ALA A 1093 -6.49 -24.57 34.76
N ASP A 1094 -6.53 -23.44 35.48
CA ASP A 1094 -6.63 -23.39 36.94
C ASP A 1094 -7.89 -24.10 37.45
N ARG A 1095 -9.04 -23.86 36.82
CA ARG A 1095 -10.30 -24.53 37.15
C ARG A 1095 -10.31 -26.00 36.80
N LEU A 1096 -9.77 -26.38 35.63
CA LEU A 1096 -9.65 -27.80 35.27
C LEU A 1096 -8.79 -28.57 36.29
N PHE A 1097 -7.74 -27.94 36.83
CA PHE A 1097 -6.99 -28.53 37.95
C PHE A 1097 -7.84 -28.68 39.21
N GLU A 1098 -8.59 -27.65 39.60
CA GLU A 1098 -9.46 -27.69 40.78
C GLU A 1098 -10.50 -28.81 40.69
N GLU A 1099 -11.11 -29.02 39.52
CA GLU A 1099 -12.16 -30.02 39.32
C GLU A 1099 -11.62 -31.44 39.11
N THR A 1100 -10.51 -31.60 38.37
CA THR A 1100 -10.01 -32.94 38.01
C THR A 1100 -8.86 -33.45 38.89
N GLY A 1101 -8.13 -32.54 39.55
CA GLY A 1101 -6.90 -32.85 40.29
C GLY A 1101 -5.68 -33.20 39.42
N ALA A 1102 -5.79 -33.14 38.08
CA ALA A 1102 -4.71 -33.48 37.16
C ALA A 1102 -3.59 -32.43 37.17
N GLN A 1103 -2.37 -32.83 37.57
CA GLN A 1103 -1.25 -31.92 37.85
C GLN A 1103 -0.79 -31.14 36.61
N GLU A 1104 -0.98 -31.71 35.42
CA GLU A 1104 -0.59 -31.13 34.15
C GLU A 1104 -1.28 -29.77 33.91
N TYR A 1105 -2.51 -29.58 34.37
CA TYR A 1105 -3.22 -28.30 34.28
C TYR A 1105 -2.66 -27.26 35.25
N ARG A 1106 -2.31 -27.67 36.48
CA ARG A 1106 -1.61 -26.81 37.45
C ARG A 1106 -0.28 -26.34 36.87
N GLU A 1107 0.52 -27.26 36.34
CA GLU A 1107 1.83 -26.96 35.75
C GLU A 1107 1.69 -26.00 34.57
N PHE A 1108 0.72 -26.24 33.69
CA PHE A 1108 0.41 -25.36 32.57
C PHE A 1108 0.01 -23.94 33.01
N ALA A 1109 -0.93 -23.82 33.97
CA ALA A 1109 -1.37 -22.53 34.50
C ALA A 1109 -0.24 -21.78 35.22
N PHE A 1110 0.58 -22.50 36.00
CA PHE A 1110 1.72 -21.96 36.74
C PHE A 1110 2.82 -21.43 35.81
N ASP A 1111 3.28 -22.25 34.87
CA ASP A 1111 4.33 -21.89 33.90
C ASP A 1111 3.92 -20.69 33.05
N LEU A 1112 2.70 -20.71 32.52
CA LEU A 1112 2.19 -19.62 31.69
C LEU A 1112 2.06 -18.30 32.46
N SER A 1113 1.55 -18.36 33.70
CA SER A 1113 1.43 -17.19 34.56
C SER A 1113 2.81 -16.63 34.93
N ARG A 1114 3.78 -17.49 35.23
CA ARG A 1114 5.17 -17.09 35.53
C ARG A 1114 5.83 -16.38 34.35
N ARG A 1115 5.54 -16.79 33.12
CA ARG A 1115 6.02 -16.06 31.92
C ARG A 1115 5.26 -14.75 31.72
N HIS A 1116 3.96 -14.74 31.99
CA HIS A 1116 3.13 -13.55 31.79
C HIS A 1116 3.52 -12.38 32.71
N THR A 1117 4.10 -12.63 33.89
CA THR A 1117 4.64 -11.57 34.75
C THR A 1117 5.79 -10.79 34.10
N VAL A 1118 6.42 -11.32 33.04
CA VAL A 1118 7.41 -10.59 32.22
C VAL A 1118 6.74 -9.85 31.06
N ILE A 1119 5.73 -10.47 30.43
CA ILE A 1119 5.03 -9.90 29.27
C ILE A 1119 4.27 -8.64 29.66
N LEU A 1120 3.46 -8.74 30.72
CA LEU A 1120 2.64 -7.65 31.25
C LEU A 1120 2.81 -7.62 32.78
N PRO A 1121 3.93 -7.06 33.29
CA PRO A 1121 4.24 -7.04 34.73
C PRO A 1121 3.24 -6.26 35.57
N MET A 1122 2.33 -5.52 34.95
CA MET A 1122 1.23 -4.75 35.52
C MET A 1122 -0.03 -5.58 35.83
N HIS A 1123 -0.09 -6.85 35.41
CA HIS A 1123 -1.27 -7.70 35.61
C HIS A 1123 -1.17 -8.55 36.89
N GLY A 1124 -1.86 -8.13 37.96
CA GLY A 1124 -1.82 -8.76 39.29
C GLY A 1124 -2.20 -10.24 39.32
N TRP A 1125 -3.20 -10.66 38.51
CA TRP A 1125 -3.71 -12.04 38.50
C TRP A 1125 -2.63 -13.10 38.24
N ALA A 1126 -1.65 -12.79 37.37
CA ALA A 1126 -0.59 -13.73 37.02
C ALA A 1126 0.32 -14.02 38.22
N TYR A 1127 0.62 -12.99 39.02
CA TYR A 1127 1.40 -13.16 40.25
C TYR A 1127 0.66 -13.98 41.29
N PHE A 1128 -0.66 -13.86 41.41
CA PHE A 1128 -1.42 -14.67 42.37
C PHE A 1128 -1.44 -16.16 41.99
N VAL A 1129 -1.48 -16.50 40.70
CA VAL A 1129 -1.33 -17.90 40.25
C VAL A 1129 0.08 -18.41 40.56
N VAL A 1130 1.13 -17.62 40.34
CA VAL A 1130 2.50 -17.96 40.75
C VAL A 1130 2.60 -18.18 42.27
N ALA A 1131 1.97 -17.31 43.06
CA ALA A 1131 1.96 -17.44 44.52
C ALA A 1131 1.18 -18.67 45.02
N LYS A 1132 0.10 -19.03 44.32
CA LYS A 1132 -0.72 -20.21 44.60
C LYS A 1132 0.07 -21.49 44.36
N TYR A 1133 0.81 -21.58 43.24
CA TYR A 1133 1.39 -22.85 42.77
C TYR A 1133 2.90 -23.02 42.92
N SER A 1134 3.69 -21.96 43.12
CA SER A 1134 5.13 -22.10 43.32
C SER A 1134 5.43 -22.93 44.57
N GLU A 1135 6.40 -23.82 44.45
CA GLU A 1135 6.92 -24.62 45.57
C GLU A 1135 8.02 -23.88 46.34
N VAL A 1136 8.55 -22.79 45.77
CA VAL A 1136 9.60 -21.98 46.36
C VAL A 1136 8.97 -20.89 47.22
N HIS A 1137 9.02 -21.06 48.54
CA HIS A 1137 8.39 -20.14 49.50
C HIS A 1137 8.73 -18.66 49.27
N VAL A 1138 10.00 -18.34 48.95
CA VAL A 1138 10.42 -16.97 48.65
C VAL A 1138 9.78 -16.42 47.37
N GLU A 1139 9.61 -17.24 46.34
CA GLU A 1139 8.92 -16.86 45.10
C GLU A 1139 7.44 -16.61 45.37
N ARG A 1140 6.80 -17.46 46.19
CA ARG A 1140 5.40 -17.27 46.60
C ARG A 1140 5.19 -15.93 47.28
N ILE A 1141 6.03 -15.56 48.25
CA ILE A 1141 5.94 -14.29 48.96
C ILE A 1141 6.17 -13.11 48.00
N LYS A 1142 7.19 -13.18 47.14
CA LYS A 1142 7.47 -12.11 46.16
C LYS A 1142 6.34 -11.91 45.15
N ALA A 1143 5.76 -13.00 44.68
CA ALA A 1143 4.63 -12.96 43.77
C ALA A 1143 3.38 -12.44 44.48
N ALA A 1144 3.06 -12.93 45.68
CA ALA A 1144 1.94 -12.43 46.48
C ALA A 1144 2.09 -10.93 46.79
N ALA A 1145 3.29 -10.46 47.13
CA ALA A 1145 3.58 -9.05 47.34
C ALA A 1145 3.31 -8.23 46.06
N SER A 1146 3.79 -8.69 44.91
CA SER A 1146 3.56 -8.02 43.63
C SER A 1146 2.08 -7.97 43.26
N GLY A 1147 1.37 -9.10 43.42
CA GLY A 1147 -0.08 -9.18 43.19
C GLY A 1147 -0.87 -8.27 44.12
N LEU A 1148 -0.56 -8.27 45.43
CA LEU A 1148 -1.22 -7.41 46.43
C LEU A 1148 -1.01 -5.92 46.14
N HIS A 1149 0.14 -5.53 45.59
CA HIS A 1149 0.35 -4.16 45.16
C HIS A 1149 -0.55 -3.79 43.97
N LEU A 1150 -0.63 -4.68 42.97
CA LEU A 1150 -1.32 -4.42 41.69
C LEU A 1150 -2.85 -4.53 41.79
N ASP A 1151 -3.37 -5.46 42.58
CA ASP A 1151 -4.81 -5.61 42.84
C ASP A 1151 -5.08 -6.19 44.25
N PRO A 1152 -5.21 -5.33 45.28
CA PRO A 1152 -5.52 -5.77 46.63
C PRO A 1152 -6.86 -6.51 46.78
N LEU A 1153 -7.77 -6.36 45.81
CA LEU A 1153 -9.10 -6.95 45.81
C LEU A 1153 -9.20 -8.21 44.94
N SER A 1154 -8.06 -8.76 44.49
CA SER A 1154 -8.04 -10.00 43.72
C SER A 1154 -8.72 -11.15 44.47
N GLU A 1155 -9.58 -11.86 43.75
CA GLU A 1155 -10.26 -13.06 44.24
C GLU A 1155 -9.24 -14.15 44.59
N ARG A 1156 -8.27 -14.40 43.69
CA ARG A 1156 -7.17 -15.35 43.91
C ARG A 1156 -6.29 -14.95 45.08
N GLY A 1157 -5.97 -13.66 45.19
CA GLY A 1157 -5.18 -13.13 46.30
C GLY A 1157 -5.83 -13.40 47.66
N SER A 1158 -7.16 -13.26 47.75
CA SER A 1158 -7.92 -13.51 48.98
C SER A 1158 -7.89 -14.97 49.46
N LYS A 1159 -7.61 -15.91 48.55
CA LYS A 1159 -7.55 -17.37 48.80
C LYS A 1159 -6.17 -17.86 49.20
N LEU A 1160 -5.13 -17.02 49.16
CA LEU A 1160 -3.78 -17.43 49.56
C LEU A 1160 -3.69 -17.74 51.08
N PRO A 1161 -2.76 -18.61 51.49
CA PRO A 1161 -2.48 -18.85 52.92
C PRO A 1161 -2.15 -17.57 53.67
N ARG A 1162 -2.63 -17.45 54.92
CA ARG A 1162 -2.47 -16.23 55.73
C ARG A 1162 -1.01 -15.87 56.00
N ASP A 1163 -0.18 -16.88 56.29
CA ASP A 1163 1.26 -16.72 56.48
C ASP A 1163 1.94 -16.11 55.24
N VAL A 1164 1.60 -16.59 54.04
CA VAL A 1164 2.11 -16.01 52.78
C VAL A 1164 1.66 -14.56 52.59
N LEU A 1165 0.40 -14.23 52.93
CA LEU A 1165 -0.13 -12.87 52.83
C LEU A 1165 0.51 -11.91 53.83
N ASP A 1166 0.75 -12.36 55.07
CA ASP A 1166 1.38 -11.55 56.11
C ASP A 1166 2.84 -11.26 55.76
N ASP A 1167 3.59 -12.28 55.31
CA ASP A 1167 4.96 -12.13 54.83
C ASP A 1167 5.05 -11.22 53.58
N ALA A 1168 4.08 -11.33 52.68
CA ALA A 1168 4.00 -10.49 51.49
C ALA A 1168 3.77 -9.01 51.82
N ARG A 1169 2.90 -8.72 52.79
CA ARG A 1169 2.69 -7.36 53.30
C ARG A 1169 3.93 -6.81 53.98
N GLU A 1170 4.59 -7.61 54.83
CA GLU A 1170 5.86 -7.22 55.44
C GLU A 1170 6.92 -6.88 54.38
N LEU A 1171 7.00 -7.70 53.31
CA LEU A 1171 7.92 -7.44 52.21
C LEU A 1171 7.59 -6.12 51.48
N LEU A 1172 6.31 -5.85 51.20
CA LEU A 1172 5.89 -4.59 50.59
C LEU A 1172 6.25 -3.39 51.46
N ASP A 1173 5.95 -3.44 52.76
CA ASP A 1173 6.22 -2.36 53.70
C ASP A 1173 7.71 -2.05 53.84
N ARG A 1174 8.55 -3.09 53.90
CA ARG A 1174 10.00 -2.94 54.08
C ARG A 1174 10.71 -2.40 52.84
N SER A 1175 10.15 -2.67 51.66
CA SER A 1175 10.99 -3.00 50.52
C SER A 1175 10.34 -2.72 49.16
N GLY A 1176 9.06 -2.35 49.16
CA GLY A 1176 8.27 -2.06 47.96
C GLY A 1176 7.97 -3.30 47.10
N PRO A 1177 7.22 -3.10 46.00
CA PRO A 1177 6.83 -4.16 45.07
C PRO A 1177 8.06 -4.85 44.44
N PRO A 1178 8.18 -6.19 44.53
CA PRO A 1178 9.36 -6.89 44.00
C PRO A 1178 9.61 -6.69 42.51
N PHE A 1179 8.55 -6.60 41.69
CA PHE A 1179 8.67 -6.44 40.23
C PHE A 1179 9.20 -5.06 39.79
N LEU A 1180 9.18 -4.05 40.67
CA LEU A 1180 9.77 -2.73 40.41
C LEU A 1180 11.29 -2.69 40.61
N ARG A 1181 11.86 -3.74 41.22
CA ARG A 1181 13.31 -3.82 41.40
C ARG A 1181 13.95 -4.27 40.10
N ARG A 1182 14.86 -3.45 39.60
CA ARG A 1182 15.70 -3.83 38.47
C ARG A 1182 16.35 -5.18 38.80
N ALA A 1183 16.16 -6.15 37.92
CA ALA A 1183 16.80 -7.43 38.11
C ALA A 1183 18.33 -7.18 38.10
N GLU A 1184 19.05 -7.72 39.09
CA GLU A 1184 20.52 -7.82 39.04
C GLU A 1184 20.91 -8.89 38.01
N THR A 1185 20.42 -8.75 36.78
CA THR A 1185 20.75 -9.66 35.69
C THR A 1185 22.12 -9.28 35.19
N GLY A 1186 23.07 -10.22 35.25
CA GLY A 1186 24.39 -10.11 34.61
C GLY A 1186 24.32 -10.13 33.07
N LEU A 1187 23.21 -9.67 32.48
CA LEU A 1187 23.14 -9.41 31.06
C LEU A 1187 24.10 -8.26 30.74
N PRO A 1188 24.88 -8.36 29.64
CA PRO A 1188 25.78 -7.27 29.25
C PRO A 1188 24.95 -5.99 29.11
N GLN A 1189 25.36 -4.92 29.80
CA GLN A 1189 24.87 -3.59 29.47
C GLN A 1189 25.30 -3.30 28.03
N SER A 1190 24.38 -3.42 27.08
CA SER A 1190 24.61 -2.98 25.72
C SER A 1190 24.79 -1.47 25.74
N THR A 1191 25.98 -1.02 25.31
CA THR A 1191 26.40 0.38 25.18
C THR A 1191 25.63 1.14 24.12
#